data_AF-A0A221NLA4-F1
#
_entry.id   AF-A0A221NLA4-F1
#
_cell.length_a   1.000
_cell.length_b   1.000
_cell.length_c   1.000
_cell.angle_alpha   90.00
_cell.angle_beta   90.00
_cell.angle_gamma   90.00
#
_symmetry.space_group_name_H-M   'P 1'
#
loop_
_entity.id
_entity.type
_entity.pdbx_description
1 polymer ?
#
loop_
_entity_poly.entity_id
_entity_poly.type
_entity_poly.pdbx_seq_one_letter_code
_entity_poly.pdbx_strand_id
1 'polypeptide(L)'
;MAVAGIPGLIRWVPNMAYKAGERVAAPNGDIVTAKVDFTAGASYNAADWNASTQDARLGAVEGSTVQALPRWKANTVYTAGQLVVSPAGDIVSAKVTFTSAAAYDAANWNLVNSALKKAGVLADGTDINTLRAPGIYTVASSASAATMVNLPFAVPCEIWVSKNDAATLTTQRTVGIPLSNGNFELWTRTTRSASTWDTSWRSDRQFQGILADGTNLNTLRVPGTYIISTATSAATMTGMPTISGTAVNNTAVLEVTTATNSSAGQQRIEIYESDGVYKKFSRITRSASSWPTWQNDTPTPAAPVVTDLLPNAGTRHAMIQQLAYARRGALGVLDKAVVSIRMDHWLNDTFAKVLPLLDKYDLCASICLNVDNMADPQNNLITWPQVTDMALHKGVEIWNHGSDHIDHTTPETIVDAIVGGQSRLQAAVGPKLVVDGWMSNGSSYYDNFNFGRGYSAWLNTLAAKAIQNSHAFADGKNTGFLQPLDGRIKMGGSHYSAEAGGSVPTIARIEEAKKHKRGITIYFHPGSIDTAGGFVLSDLEALFAYLAVERDAGRIEVLTVSGMGVADATHSRREDLLTNRQFADSAASWTVGSGWTFRTEGGKTLASGSGTAGSLHQNVSLATNFGWAMGGMCELVVPVKATGGVEASIRLQVHDTTDDTQLKREKVFTLPADGSTKWCRIFVTMPAELKGDGTGFVTTSVRATFAGVSGGTFDLMDEPHLRPV
;
A
#
# COMPACT_ATOMS: atom_id res chain seq x y z
N MET A 1 -19.71 12.79 12.83
CA MET A 1 -18.71 11.98 12.08
C MET A 1 -19.40 11.38 10.87
N ALA A 2 -19.10 11.87 9.67
CA ALA A 2 -19.65 11.32 8.43
C ALA A 2 -18.97 9.98 8.09
N VAL A 3 -19.74 9.01 7.60
CA VAL A 3 -19.19 7.77 7.03
C VAL A 3 -18.60 8.10 5.67
N ALA A 4 -17.30 7.83 5.47
CA ALA A 4 -16.60 8.15 4.23
C ALA A 4 -17.30 7.51 3.02
N GLY A 5 -17.62 8.33 2.01
CA GLY A 5 -18.17 7.87 0.73
C GLY A 5 -19.69 7.94 0.55
N ILE A 6 -20.48 8.32 1.58
CA ILE A 6 -21.94 8.51 1.45
C ILE A 6 -22.37 9.86 2.05
N PRO A 7 -22.63 10.90 1.22
CA PRO A 7 -23.10 12.19 1.70
C PRO A 7 -24.36 12.06 2.58
N GLY A 8 -24.31 12.61 3.79
CA GLY A 8 -25.42 12.63 4.74
C GLY A 8 -25.61 11.36 5.58
N LEU A 9 -24.71 10.37 5.51
CA LEU A 9 -24.71 9.22 6.41
C LEU A 9 -23.71 9.44 7.55
N ILE A 10 -24.18 9.40 8.80
CA ILE A 10 -23.31 9.50 9.99
C ILE A 10 -23.23 8.16 10.73
N ARG A 11 -22.20 7.94 11.55
CA ARG A 11 -22.11 6.72 12.37
C ARG A 11 -23.01 6.85 13.61
N TRP A 12 -23.68 5.77 14.01
CA TRP A 12 -24.36 5.73 15.30
C TRP A 12 -23.36 5.88 16.45
N VAL A 13 -23.69 6.73 17.42
CA VAL A 13 -22.88 7.08 18.59
C VAL A 13 -23.82 7.08 19.81
N PRO A 14 -23.45 6.41 20.91
CA PRO A 14 -24.25 6.42 22.13
C PRO A 14 -24.36 7.84 22.72
N ASN A 15 -25.51 8.18 23.31
CA ASN A 15 -25.80 9.49 23.92
C ASN A 15 -25.77 10.68 22.95
N MET A 16 -25.88 10.44 21.64
CA MET A 16 -25.97 11.47 20.61
C MET A 16 -27.43 11.79 20.27
N ALA A 17 -27.75 13.07 20.07
CA ALA A 17 -29.04 13.52 19.56
C ALA A 17 -29.13 13.33 18.04
N TYR A 18 -30.24 12.75 17.59
CA TYR A 18 -30.57 12.51 16.18
C TYR A 18 -31.87 13.21 15.82
N LYS A 19 -31.92 13.77 14.62
CA LYS A 19 -33.13 14.39 14.06
C LYS A 19 -33.94 13.39 13.25
N ALA A 20 -35.26 13.51 13.27
CA ALA A 20 -36.15 12.70 12.44
C ALA A 20 -35.71 12.76 10.96
N GLY A 21 -35.55 11.60 10.32
CA GLY A 21 -35.09 11.51 8.94
C GLY A 21 -33.56 11.45 8.77
N GLU A 22 -32.77 11.62 9.83
CA GLU A 22 -31.32 11.51 9.79
C GLU A 22 -30.89 10.04 9.59
N ARG A 23 -29.97 9.81 8.65
CA ARG A 23 -29.49 8.47 8.28
C ARG A 23 -28.23 8.14 9.05
N VAL A 24 -28.21 6.97 9.69
CA VAL A 24 -27.06 6.49 10.46
C VAL A 24 -26.66 5.08 10.08
N ALA A 25 -25.38 4.77 10.20
CA ALA A 25 -24.87 3.40 10.22
C ALA A 25 -24.96 2.86 11.66
N ALA A 26 -25.89 1.95 11.91
CA ALA A 26 -26.09 1.30 13.20
C ALA A 26 -24.93 0.35 13.54
N PRO A 27 -24.72 -0.01 14.83
CA PRO A 27 -23.61 -0.87 15.24
C PRO A 27 -23.60 -2.27 14.62
N ASN A 28 -24.75 -2.74 14.12
CA ASN A 28 -24.90 -4.02 13.44
C ASN A 28 -24.64 -3.94 11.92
N GLY A 29 -24.18 -2.78 11.42
CA GLY A 29 -23.88 -2.56 10.00
C GLY A 29 -25.08 -2.05 9.18
N ASP A 30 -26.28 -2.03 9.75
CA ASP A 30 -27.47 -1.57 9.02
C ASP A 30 -27.45 -0.05 8.83
N ILE A 31 -27.90 0.41 7.66
CA ILE A 31 -28.28 1.82 7.50
C ILE A 31 -29.72 1.97 7.98
N VAL A 32 -29.91 2.88 8.93
CA VAL A 32 -31.21 3.14 9.51
C VAL A 32 -31.50 4.64 9.56
N THR A 33 -32.78 5.00 9.58
CA THR A 33 -33.21 6.40 9.58
C THR A 33 -33.98 6.69 10.85
N ALA A 34 -33.64 7.75 11.58
CA ALA A 34 -34.30 8.11 12.83
C ALA A 34 -35.81 8.36 12.61
N LYS A 35 -36.67 7.71 13.41
CA LYS A 35 -38.13 7.83 13.28
C LYS A 35 -38.64 9.21 13.72
N VAL A 36 -38.04 9.74 14.77
CA VAL A 36 -38.40 11.00 15.44
C VAL A 36 -37.11 11.69 15.91
N ASP A 37 -37.22 12.91 16.43
CA ASP A 37 -36.12 13.53 17.16
C ASP A 37 -35.92 12.80 18.50
N PHE A 38 -34.72 12.29 18.78
CA PHE A 38 -34.41 11.66 20.07
C PHE A 38 -32.93 11.71 20.39
N THR A 39 -32.57 11.41 21.64
CA THR A 39 -31.17 11.17 22.04
C THR A 39 -30.98 9.67 22.24
N ALA A 40 -30.06 9.07 21.50
CA ALA A 40 -29.81 7.64 21.59
C ALA A 40 -29.29 7.27 22.98
N GLY A 41 -29.74 6.13 23.52
CA GLY A 41 -29.21 5.61 24.77
C GLY A 41 -27.78 5.07 24.64
N ALA A 42 -27.25 4.51 25.73
CA ALA A 42 -25.95 3.84 25.75
C ALA A 42 -25.88 2.61 24.83
N SER A 43 -27.03 2.04 24.49
CA SER A 43 -27.17 0.88 23.59
C SER A 43 -28.11 1.23 22.43
N TYR A 44 -27.84 0.64 21.26
CA TYR A 44 -28.69 0.78 20.08
C TYR A 44 -30.07 0.15 20.33
N ASN A 45 -31.14 0.92 20.12
CA ASN A 45 -32.52 0.47 20.23
C ASN A 45 -33.22 0.58 18.88
N ALA A 46 -33.46 -0.55 18.22
CA ALA A 46 -34.10 -0.60 16.90
C ALA A 46 -35.51 0.01 16.88
N ALA A 47 -36.18 0.17 18.03
CA ALA A 47 -37.49 0.80 18.10
C ALA A 47 -37.46 2.27 17.64
N ASP A 48 -36.33 2.96 17.78
CA ASP A 48 -36.18 4.39 17.44
C ASP A 48 -35.85 4.62 15.96
N TRP A 49 -35.67 3.55 15.18
CA TRP A 49 -35.15 3.60 13.81
C TRP A 49 -36.03 2.89 12.80
N ASN A 50 -36.15 3.46 11.60
CA ASN A 50 -36.65 2.79 10.41
C ASN A 50 -35.49 2.05 9.74
N ALA A 51 -35.59 0.72 9.61
CA ALA A 51 -34.63 -0.05 8.83
C ALA A 51 -34.70 0.40 7.36
N SER A 52 -33.58 0.88 6.80
CA SER A 52 -33.51 1.09 5.35
C SER A 52 -33.53 -0.27 4.68
N THR A 53 -34.28 -0.41 3.58
CA THR A 53 -33.99 -1.48 2.62
C THR A 53 -32.52 -1.37 2.22
N GLN A 54 -31.75 -2.45 2.40
CA GLN A 54 -30.31 -2.52 2.16
C GLN A 54 -29.92 -1.75 0.88
N ASP A 55 -29.02 -0.78 1.03
CA ASP A 55 -28.36 -0.16 -0.12
C ASP A 55 -27.49 -1.25 -0.78
N ALA A 56 -27.83 -1.61 -2.02
CA ALA A 56 -27.20 -2.71 -2.76
C ALA A 56 -25.67 -2.55 -2.92
N ARG A 57 -25.11 -1.37 -2.61
CA ARG A 57 -23.68 -1.07 -2.69
C ARG A 57 -22.87 -1.60 -1.50
N LEU A 58 -23.49 -1.90 -0.36
CA LEU A 58 -22.79 -2.41 0.85
C LEU A 58 -22.63 -3.95 0.87
N GLY A 59 -23.45 -4.69 0.12
CA GLY A 59 -23.30 -6.14 -0.02
C GLY A 59 -22.01 -6.59 -0.71
N ALA A 60 -21.27 -5.65 -1.32
CA ALA A 60 -20.00 -5.90 -2.00
C ALA A 60 -18.76 -5.79 -1.09
N VAL A 61 -18.88 -5.23 0.13
CA VAL A 61 -17.69 -4.84 0.93
C VAL A 61 -17.50 -5.66 2.21
N GLU A 62 -18.55 -6.26 2.80
CA GLU A 62 -18.43 -6.97 4.10
C GLU A 62 -18.61 -8.51 4.03
N GLY A 63 -18.40 -9.12 2.85
CA GLY A 63 -18.65 -10.56 2.63
C GLY A 63 -17.46 -11.36 2.09
N SER A 64 -16.24 -11.09 2.56
CA SER A 64 -15.03 -11.83 2.14
C SER A 64 -14.72 -13.00 3.09
N THR A 65 -15.52 -14.08 3.00
CA THR A 65 -15.05 -15.48 2.96
C THR A 65 -16.29 -16.36 2.70
N VAL A 66 -16.36 -16.91 1.49
CA VAL A 66 -17.52 -17.59 0.88
C VAL A 66 -18.63 -16.63 0.48
N GLN A 67 -18.43 -15.95 -0.66
CA GLN A 67 -19.48 -15.24 -1.37
C GLN A 67 -20.66 -16.21 -1.57
N ALA A 68 -21.76 -15.99 -0.85
CA ALA A 68 -22.96 -16.80 -1.00
C ALA A 68 -23.44 -16.66 -2.45
N LEU A 69 -23.26 -17.72 -3.25
CA LEU A 69 -23.64 -17.68 -4.65
C LEU A 69 -25.16 -17.47 -4.75
N PRO A 70 -25.61 -16.41 -5.44
CA PRO A 70 -27.03 -16.16 -5.59
C PRO A 70 -27.69 -17.33 -6.34
N ARG A 71 -28.89 -17.73 -5.91
CA ARG A 71 -29.70 -18.68 -6.69
C ARG A 71 -30.15 -18.01 -7.99
N TRP A 72 -30.19 -18.78 -9.07
CA TRP A 72 -30.79 -18.36 -10.32
C TRP A 72 -32.25 -17.92 -10.09
N LYS A 73 -32.61 -16.80 -10.70
CA LYS A 73 -33.93 -16.17 -10.74
C LYS A 73 -34.30 -15.83 -12.18
N ALA A 74 -35.57 -16.04 -12.53
CA ALA A 74 -36.15 -15.65 -13.81
C ALA A 74 -36.12 -14.12 -14.01
N ASN A 75 -36.19 -13.69 -15.28
CA ASN A 75 -36.27 -12.28 -15.70
C ASN A 75 -35.19 -11.37 -15.07
N THR A 76 -34.03 -11.94 -14.74
CA THR A 76 -32.92 -11.24 -14.09
C THR A 76 -31.76 -11.13 -15.07
N VAL A 77 -31.10 -9.97 -15.11
CA VAL A 77 -29.88 -9.76 -15.90
C VAL A 77 -28.71 -10.43 -15.18
N TYR A 78 -27.99 -11.29 -15.89
CA TYR A 78 -26.73 -11.87 -15.44
C TYR A 78 -25.60 -11.38 -16.35
N THR A 79 -24.50 -10.92 -15.76
CA THR A 79 -23.31 -10.53 -16.51
C THR A 79 -22.46 -11.75 -16.86
N ALA A 80 -21.75 -11.70 -18.00
CA ALA A 80 -20.85 -12.78 -18.40
C ALA A 80 -19.87 -13.15 -17.25
N GLY A 81 -19.75 -14.44 -16.96
CA GLY A 81 -18.92 -14.97 -15.87
C GLY A 81 -19.58 -14.96 -14.48
N GLN A 82 -20.74 -14.33 -14.29
CA GLN A 82 -21.43 -14.31 -13.01
C GLN A 82 -21.86 -15.72 -12.58
N LEU A 83 -21.49 -16.10 -11.35
CA LEU A 83 -21.80 -17.41 -10.77
C LEU A 83 -23.16 -17.41 -10.07
N VAL A 84 -23.96 -18.45 -10.30
CA VAL A 84 -25.23 -18.70 -9.63
C VAL A 84 -25.44 -20.19 -9.33
N VAL A 85 -26.36 -20.49 -8.42
CA VAL A 85 -26.88 -21.86 -8.23
C VAL A 85 -28.10 -22.07 -9.12
N SER A 86 -28.01 -23.00 -10.07
CA SER A 86 -29.12 -23.37 -10.96
C SER A 86 -30.29 -24.01 -10.18
N PRO A 87 -31.51 -24.09 -10.75
CA PRO A 87 -32.61 -24.81 -10.11
C PRO A 87 -32.32 -26.29 -9.79
N ALA A 88 -31.36 -26.91 -10.49
CA ALA A 88 -30.91 -28.28 -10.27
C ALA A 88 -29.85 -28.42 -9.16
N GLY A 89 -29.50 -27.30 -8.49
CA GLY A 89 -28.50 -27.23 -7.44
C GLY A 89 -27.05 -27.15 -7.94
N ASP A 90 -26.84 -27.04 -9.25
CA ASP A 90 -25.51 -26.96 -9.84
C ASP A 90 -24.96 -25.53 -9.79
N ILE A 91 -23.65 -25.37 -9.64
CA ILE A 91 -23.01 -24.06 -9.75
C ILE A 91 -22.69 -23.81 -11.22
N VAL A 92 -23.21 -22.71 -11.75
CA VAL A 92 -23.06 -22.34 -13.16
C VAL A 92 -22.62 -20.88 -13.32
N SER A 93 -21.87 -20.58 -14.37
CA SER A 93 -21.47 -19.21 -14.75
C SER A 93 -22.13 -18.78 -16.05
N ALA A 94 -22.67 -17.57 -16.13
CA ALA A 94 -23.28 -17.04 -17.36
C ALA A 94 -22.25 -16.98 -18.50
N LYS A 95 -22.58 -17.50 -19.69
CA LYS A 95 -21.68 -17.52 -20.87
C LYS A 95 -21.45 -16.13 -21.46
N VAL A 96 -22.53 -15.34 -21.51
CA VAL A 96 -22.57 -13.97 -22.01
C VAL A 96 -23.42 -13.14 -21.06
N THR A 97 -23.49 -11.82 -21.27
CA THR A 97 -24.46 -10.99 -20.54
C THR A 97 -25.84 -11.20 -21.16
N PHE A 98 -26.83 -11.60 -20.37
CA PHE A 98 -28.20 -11.80 -20.85
C PHE A 98 -29.24 -11.65 -19.72
N THR A 99 -30.49 -11.44 -20.10
CA THR A 99 -31.64 -11.52 -19.18
C THR A 99 -32.22 -12.91 -19.24
N SER A 100 -32.26 -13.64 -18.12
CA SER A 100 -32.81 -14.99 -18.09
C SER A 100 -34.30 -14.98 -18.43
N ALA A 101 -34.77 -15.98 -19.18
CA ALA A 101 -36.20 -16.20 -19.42
C ALA A 101 -36.94 -16.66 -18.14
N ALA A 102 -38.25 -16.89 -18.26
CA ALA A 102 -39.08 -17.44 -17.20
C ALA A 102 -38.64 -18.85 -16.75
N ALA A 103 -37.99 -19.61 -17.63
CA ALA A 103 -37.42 -20.93 -17.35
C ALA A 103 -35.89 -20.92 -17.50
N TYR A 104 -35.22 -21.79 -16.74
CA TYR A 104 -33.78 -21.97 -16.83
C TYR A 104 -33.41 -22.66 -18.15
N ASP A 105 -32.50 -22.05 -18.91
CA ASP A 105 -31.98 -22.60 -20.17
C ASP A 105 -30.46 -22.79 -20.07
N ALA A 106 -30.04 -24.05 -20.00
CA ALA A 106 -28.63 -24.45 -19.89
C ALA A 106 -27.76 -23.96 -21.07
N ALA A 107 -28.36 -23.62 -22.22
CA ALA A 107 -27.61 -23.07 -23.35
C ALA A 107 -26.85 -21.79 -22.98
N ASN A 108 -27.35 -21.01 -22.00
CA ASN A 108 -26.76 -19.74 -21.58
C ASN A 108 -25.73 -19.84 -20.44
N TRP A 109 -25.44 -21.05 -19.96
CA TRP A 109 -24.63 -21.26 -18.75
C TRP A 109 -23.50 -22.26 -18.96
N ASN A 110 -22.33 -22.01 -18.37
CA ASN A 110 -21.26 -22.99 -18.21
C ASN A 110 -21.38 -23.66 -16.84
N LEU A 111 -21.21 -24.99 -16.78
CA LEU A 111 -21.13 -25.72 -15.52
C LEU A 111 -19.76 -25.52 -14.88
N VAL A 112 -19.71 -25.10 -13.61
CA VAL A 112 -18.47 -24.69 -12.93
C VAL A 112 -17.98 -25.75 -11.95
N ASN A 113 -18.89 -26.53 -11.35
CA ASN A 113 -18.51 -27.68 -10.54
C ASN A 113 -19.64 -28.73 -10.56
N SER A 114 -19.38 -29.88 -11.17
CA SER A 114 -20.20 -31.08 -10.99
C SER A 114 -19.68 -31.82 -9.75
N ALA A 115 -20.13 -31.44 -8.56
CA ALA A 115 -19.98 -32.34 -7.42
C ALA A 115 -20.60 -33.69 -7.82
N LEU A 116 -19.83 -34.78 -7.73
CA LEU A 116 -20.33 -36.12 -8.05
C LEU A 116 -21.57 -36.39 -7.19
N LYS A 117 -22.76 -36.35 -7.80
CA LYS A 117 -24.02 -36.59 -7.09
C LYS A 117 -24.10 -38.07 -6.70
N LYS A 118 -24.68 -38.36 -5.54
CA LYS A 118 -25.04 -39.73 -5.17
C LYS A 118 -26.10 -40.23 -6.16
N ALA A 119 -25.70 -41.12 -7.06
CA ALA A 119 -26.50 -41.56 -8.19
C ALA A 119 -27.46 -42.72 -7.83
N GLY A 120 -27.31 -43.31 -6.65
CA GLY A 120 -28.23 -44.29 -6.07
C GLY A 120 -27.64 -45.69 -5.92
N VAL A 121 -28.50 -46.65 -5.55
CA VAL A 121 -28.14 -48.08 -5.42
C VAL A 121 -28.27 -48.74 -6.79
N LEU A 122 -27.26 -49.51 -7.21
CA LEU A 122 -27.29 -50.27 -8.46
C LEU A 122 -28.17 -51.52 -8.31
N ALA A 123 -28.93 -51.84 -9.36
CA ALA A 123 -29.74 -53.04 -9.40
C ALA A 123 -28.86 -54.31 -9.52
N ASP A 124 -29.37 -55.42 -9.01
CA ASP A 124 -28.76 -56.74 -9.21
C ASP A 124 -28.59 -57.05 -10.71
N GLY A 125 -27.54 -57.77 -11.08
CA GLY A 125 -27.24 -58.09 -12.49
C GLY A 125 -26.63 -56.94 -13.32
N THR A 126 -26.45 -55.74 -12.75
CA THR A 126 -25.90 -54.59 -13.48
C THR A 126 -24.52 -54.92 -14.05
N ASP A 127 -24.32 -54.67 -15.35
CA ASP A 127 -22.99 -54.70 -15.98
C ASP A 127 -22.27 -53.38 -15.71
N ILE A 128 -21.24 -53.44 -14.87
CA ILE A 128 -20.45 -52.27 -14.47
C ILE A 128 -19.71 -51.65 -15.67
N ASN A 129 -19.55 -52.37 -16.78
CA ASN A 129 -19.01 -51.79 -18.00
C ASN A 129 -19.90 -50.72 -18.63
N THR A 130 -21.21 -50.78 -18.38
CA THR A 130 -22.19 -49.83 -18.91
C THR A 130 -22.32 -48.57 -18.05
N LEU A 131 -21.76 -48.59 -16.84
CA LEU A 131 -21.86 -47.51 -15.87
C LEU A 131 -20.91 -46.34 -16.20
N ARG A 132 -21.35 -45.44 -17.08
CA ARG A 132 -20.54 -44.32 -17.64
C ARG A 132 -20.93 -42.93 -17.14
N ALA A 133 -22.13 -42.78 -16.59
CA ALA A 133 -22.62 -41.49 -16.13
C ALA A 133 -21.84 -41.07 -14.86
N PRO A 134 -21.37 -39.81 -14.77
CA PRO A 134 -20.69 -39.34 -13.58
C PRO A 134 -21.58 -39.42 -12.33
N GLY A 135 -21.04 -39.95 -11.23
CA GLY A 135 -21.77 -40.09 -9.97
C GLY A 135 -21.15 -41.09 -9.00
N ILE A 136 -21.72 -41.16 -7.79
CA ILE A 136 -21.38 -42.15 -6.77
C ILE A 136 -22.52 -43.17 -6.68
N TYR A 137 -22.23 -44.41 -7.02
CA TYR A 137 -23.17 -45.53 -7.03
C TYR A 137 -22.86 -46.48 -5.89
N THR A 138 -23.89 -47.07 -5.27
CA THR A 138 -23.73 -48.02 -4.17
C THR A 138 -24.17 -49.42 -4.60
N VAL A 139 -23.36 -50.43 -4.28
CA VAL A 139 -23.73 -51.85 -4.35
C VAL A 139 -24.13 -52.29 -2.94
N ALA A 140 -25.42 -52.56 -2.74
CA ALA A 140 -26.00 -52.64 -1.39
C ALA A 140 -25.55 -53.85 -0.56
N SER A 141 -25.20 -54.96 -1.20
CA SER A 141 -24.90 -56.23 -0.50
C SER A 141 -23.92 -57.10 -1.27
N SER A 142 -23.30 -58.08 -0.60
CA SER A 142 -22.46 -59.10 -1.26
C SER A 142 -23.27 -59.95 -2.25
N ALA A 143 -24.55 -60.22 -1.93
CA ALA A 143 -25.45 -60.95 -2.82
C ALA A 143 -25.68 -60.17 -4.13
N SER A 144 -25.94 -58.86 -4.02
CA SER A 144 -26.04 -57.96 -5.18
C SER A 144 -24.75 -57.92 -5.99
N ALA A 145 -23.61 -57.72 -5.31
CA ALA A 145 -22.30 -57.69 -5.96
C ALA A 145 -21.96 -58.98 -6.72
N ALA A 146 -22.33 -60.15 -6.16
CA ALA A 146 -22.11 -61.44 -6.79
C ALA A 146 -22.92 -61.65 -8.08
N THR A 147 -24.02 -60.91 -8.26
CA THR A 147 -24.81 -60.93 -9.50
C THR A 147 -24.32 -59.94 -10.56
N MET A 148 -23.49 -58.96 -10.19
CA MET A 148 -23.05 -57.90 -11.10
C MET A 148 -21.98 -58.40 -12.08
N VAL A 149 -22.07 -57.95 -13.32
CA VAL A 149 -21.13 -58.33 -14.37
C VAL A 149 -19.99 -57.31 -14.41
N ASN A 150 -18.75 -57.78 -14.56
CA ASN A 150 -17.54 -56.95 -14.65
C ASN A 150 -17.23 -56.09 -13.41
N LEU A 151 -17.82 -56.39 -12.25
CA LEU A 151 -17.35 -55.88 -10.95
C LEU A 151 -16.11 -56.69 -10.52
N PRO A 152 -15.03 -56.06 -10.02
CA PRO A 152 -13.77 -56.77 -9.76
C PRO A 152 -13.83 -57.70 -8.53
N PHE A 153 -14.87 -57.60 -7.69
CA PHE A 153 -15.05 -58.40 -6.48
C PHE A 153 -16.54 -58.52 -6.11
N ALA A 154 -16.90 -59.50 -5.29
CA ALA A 154 -18.28 -59.82 -4.90
C ALA A 154 -18.65 -59.36 -3.47
N VAL A 155 -18.41 -58.07 -3.16
CA VAL A 155 -18.72 -57.47 -1.85
C VAL A 155 -19.42 -56.12 -1.99
N PRO A 156 -20.13 -55.60 -0.96
CA PRO A 156 -20.74 -54.29 -1.00
C PRO A 156 -19.66 -53.22 -1.21
N CYS A 157 -19.94 -52.25 -2.08
CA CYS A 157 -18.99 -51.21 -2.43
C CYS A 157 -19.65 -49.92 -2.87
N GLU A 158 -18.84 -48.87 -2.94
CA GLU A 158 -19.16 -47.66 -3.69
C GLU A 158 -18.34 -47.61 -4.98
N ILE A 159 -18.99 -47.28 -6.09
CA ILE A 159 -18.37 -47.07 -7.40
C ILE A 159 -18.50 -45.60 -7.76
N TRP A 160 -17.36 -44.96 -7.94
CA TRP A 160 -17.24 -43.56 -8.32
C TRP A 160 -16.93 -43.51 -9.80
N VAL A 161 -17.81 -42.87 -10.56
CA VAL A 161 -17.61 -42.63 -11.99
C VAL A 161 -17.36 -41.15 -12.17
N SER A 162 -16.21 -40.80 -12.75
CA SER A 162 -15.88 -39.42 -13.12
C SER A 162 -15.62 -39.34 -14.62
N LYS A 163 -16.10 -38.28 -15.25
CA LYS A 163 -15.85 -37.99 -16.67
C LYS A 163 -15.24 -36.60 -16.79
N ASN A 164 -14.25 -36.46 -17.66
CA ASN A 164 -13.72 -35.15 -18.00
C ASN A 164 -14.62 -34.51 -19.06
N ASP A 165 -15.21 -33.35 -18.80
CA ASP A 165 -16.15 -32.71 -19.73
C ASP A 165 -15.52 -32.30 -21.07
N ALA A 166 -14.20 -32.12 -21.11
CA ALA A 166 -13.45 -31.76 -22.33
C ALA A 166 -12.83 -32.97 -23.07
N ALA A 167 -12.94 -34.19 -22.53
CA ALA A 167 -12.35 -35.39 -23.11
C ALA A 167 -13.31 -36.59 -23.07
N THR A 168 -13.11 -37.58 -23.94
CA THR A 168 -13.87 -38.85 -23.85
C THR A 168 -13.44 -39.74 -22.68
N LEU A 169 -12.58 -39.23 -21.78
CA LEU A 169 -12.03 -39.98 -20.65
C LEU A 169 -13.08 -40.18 -19.55
N THR A 170 -13.40 -41.44 -19.28
CA THR A 170 -14.22 -41.89 -18.14
C THR A 170 -13.36 -42.75 -17.22
N THR A 171 -13.37 -42.43 -15.93
CA THR A 171 -12.66 -43.18 -14.88
C THR A 171 -13.68 -43.79 -13.93
N GLN A 172 -13.47 -45.07 -13.62
CA GLN A 172 -14.20 -45.78 -12.58
C GLN A 172 -13.24 -46.13 -11.45
N ARG A 173 -13.66 -45.85 -10.22
CA ARG A 173 -12.97 -46.21 -8.99
C ARG A 173 -13.96 -46.92 -8.08
N THR A 174 -13.63 -48.08 -7.54
CA THR A 174 -14.49 -48.79 -6.59
C THR A 174 -13.77 -49.06 -5.27
N VAL A 175 -14.49 -48.91 -4.16
CA VAL A 175 -14.04 -49.20 -2.79
C VAL A 175 -15.00 -50.22 -2.18
N GLY A 176 -14.53 -51.44 -1.93
CA GLY A 176 -15.28 -52.50 -1.26
C GLY A 176 -14.65 -52.89 0.08
N ILE A 177 -15.46 -53.27 1.06
CA ILE A 177 -14.99 -53.79 2.36
C ILE A 177 -15.43 -55.25 2.50
N PRO A 178 -14.59 -56.24 2.16
CA PRO A 178 -14.84 -57.63 2.53
C PRO A 178 -14.95 -57.79 4.06
N LEU A 179 -16.10 -58.31 4.51
CA LEU A 179 -16.41 -58.51 5.92
C LEU A 179 -15.53 -59.58 6.61
N SER A 180 -14.78 -60.39 5.85
CA SER A 180 -14.06 -61.55 6.38
C SER A 180 -12.61 -61.29 6.81
N ASN A 181 -11.98 -60.19 6.38
CA ASN A 181 -10.59 -59.87 6.75
C ASN A 181 -10.33 -58.40 7.08
N GLY A 182 -11.34 -57.53 7.02
CA GLY A 182 -11.23 -56.11 7.38
C GLY A 182 -10.38 -55.25 6.44
N ASN A 183 -9.88 -55.81 5.34
CA ASN A 183 -9.12 -55.06 4.35
C ASN A 183 -10.09 -54.39 3.37
N PHE A 184 -9.88 -53.13 3.02
CA PHE A 184 -10.61 -52.51 1.92
C PHE A 184 -9.94 -52.84 0.58
N GLU A 185 -10.72 -53.16 -0.44
CA GLU A 185 -10.25 -53.33 -1.81
C GLU A 185 -10.53 -52.08 -2.62
N LEU A 186 -9.46 -51.48 -3.16
CA LEU A 186 -9.55 -50.34 -4.07
C LEU A 186 -9.12 -50.74 -5.47
N TRP A 187 -10.02 -50.56 -6.43
CA TRP A 187 -9.76 -50.85 -7.83
C TRP A 187 -10.11 -49.66 -8.70
N THR A 188 -9.29 -49.38 -9.71
CA THR A 188 -9.53 -48.34 -10.70
C THR A 188 -9.35 -48.87 -12.12
N ARG A 189 -10.13 -48.31 -13.04
CA ARG A 189 -9.94 -48.45 -14.49
C ARG A 189 -10.36 -47.19 -15.21
N THR A 190 -9.78 -46.96 -16.37
CA THR A 190 -10.04 -45.80 -17.23
C THR A 190 -10.37 -46.22 -18.65
N THR A 191 -11.17 -45.41 -19.34
CA THR A 191 -11.35 -45.51 -20.79
C THR A 191 -11.42 -44.15 -21.47
N ARG A 192 -10.96 -44.07 -22.71
CA ARG A 192 -11.14 -42.94 -23.64
C ARG A 192 -12.16 -43.28 -24.74
N SER A 193 -12.70 -44.50 -24.76
CA SER A 193 -13.68 -44.97 -25.75
C SER A 193 -15.09 -45.02 -25.15
N ALA A 194 -16.10 -44.79 -25.99
CA ALA A 194 -17.51 -44.94 -25.61
C ALA A 194 -17.93 -46.43 -25.47
N SER A 195 -17.23 -47.36 -26.11
CA SER A 195 -17.68 -48.76 -26.25
C SER A 195 -16.79 -49.80 -25.55
N THR A 196 -15.54 -49.48 -25.22
CA THR A 196 -14.58 -50.43 -24.61
C THR A 196 -13.85 -49.79 -23.44
N TRP A 197 -13.40 -50.57 -22.45
CA TRP A 197 -12.50 -50.06 -21.40
C TRP A 197 -11.05 -50.24 -21.82
N ASP A 198 -10.27 -49.15 -21.84
CA ASP A 198 -8.84 -49.18 -22.23
C ASP A 198 -7.98 -49.99 -21.27
N THR A 199 -8.46 -50.20 -20.04
CA THR A 199 -7.76 -50.93 -18.99
C THR A 199 -8.69 -51.92 -18.32
N SER A 200 -8.17 -53.12 -18.02
CA SER A 200 -8.77 -53.99 -17.01
C SER A 200 -8.75 -53.29 -15.65
N TRP A 201 -9.59 -53.73 -14.71
CA TRP A 201 -9.47 -53.30 -13.33
C TRP A 201 -8.06 -53.52 -12.83
N ARG A 202 -7.46 -52.47 -12.26
CA ARG A 202 -6.17 -52.53 -11.58
C ARG A 202 -6.40 -52.19 -10.12
N SER A 203 -5.79 -52.96 -9.22
CA SER A 203 -5.80 -52.63 -7.80
C SER A 203 -4.89 -51.42 -7.59
N ASP A 204 -5.43 -50.33 -7.04
CA ASP A 204 -4.72 -49.06 -6.86
C ASP A 204 -3.70 -49.10 -5.70
N ARG A 205 -3.74 -50.14 -4.88
CA ARG A 205 -2.75 -50.44 -3.83
C ARG A 205 -2.60 -51.94 -3.75
N GLN A 206 -1.40 -52.46 -4.00
CA GLN A 206 -1.07 -53.83 -3.58
C GLN A 206 -1.07 -53.86 -2.05
N PHE A 207 -2.22 -54.09 -1.45
CA PHE A 207 -2.35 -54.19 -0.02
C PHE A 207 -1.69 -55.52 0.41
N GLN A 208 -0.56 -55.43 1.11
CA GLN A 208 0.27 -56.58 1.48
C GLN A 208 -0.14 -57.18 2.83
N GLY A 209 -1.10 -56.57 3.53
CA GLY A 209 -1.64 -57.05 4.80
C GLY A 209 -1.21 -56.23 6.02
N ILE A 210 -1.46 -56.79 7.20
CA ILE A 210 -1.02 -56.26 8.49
C ILE A 210 0.44 -56.67 8.73
N LEU A 211 1.31 -55.73 9.09
CA LEU A 211 2.69 -56.04 9.47
C LEU A 211 2.72 -56.82 10.79
N ALA A 212 3.51 -57.88 10.83
CA ALA A 212 3.70 -58.66 12.04
C ALA A 212 4.41 -57.85 13.14
N ASP A 213 4.12 -58.15 14.39
CA ASP A 213 4.83 -57.59 15.54
C ASP A 213 6.35 -57.85 15.42
N GLY A 214 7.16 -56.89 15.87
CA GLY A 214 8.61 -56.97 15.76
C GLY A 214 9.19 -56.62 14.38
N THR A 215 8.36 -56.31 13.38
CA THR A 215 8.86 -56.00 12.03
C THR A 215 9.84 -54.83 12.04
N ASN A 216 10.96 -54.98 11.33
CA ASN A 216 11.93 -53.92 11.10
C ASN A 216 11.61 -53.16 9.80
N LEU A 217 11.11 -51.93 9.94
CA LEU A 217 10.78 -51.09 8.78
C LEU A 217 12.02 -50.71 7.96
N ASN A 218 13.23 -50.78 8.55
CA ASN A 218 14.48 -50.55 7.84
C ASN A 218 14.87 -51.68 6.88
N THR A 219 14.27 -52.86 7.01
CA THR A 219 14.50 -54.00 6.09
C THR A 219 13.33 -54.24 5.13
N LEU A 220 12.17 -53.62 5.36
CA LEU A 220 11.02 -53.76 4.48
C LEU A 220 11.28 -53.09 3.10
N ARG A 221 11.19 -53.89 2.03
CA ARG A 221 11.43 -53.47 0.64
C ARG A 221 10.35 -53.91 -0.35
N VAL A 222 9.48 -54.85 0.03
CA VAL A 222 8.45 -55.35 -0.87
C VAL A 222 7.45 -54.23 -1.17
N PRO A 223 7.23 -53.87 -2.44
CA PRO A 223 6.29 -52.81 -2.79
C PRO A 223 4.86 -53.16 -2.36
N GLY A 224 4.17 -52.16 -1.82
CA GLY A 224 2.77 -52.28 -1.44
C GLY A 224 2.40 -51.40 -0.25
N THR A 225 1.14 -51.54 0.17
CA THR A 225 0.59 -50.84 1.33
C THR A 225 0.39 -51.83 2.46
N TYR A 226 0.84 -51.46 3.64
CA TYR A 226 0.82 -52.24 4.86
C TYR A 226 0.03 -51.51 5.94
N ILE A 227 -0.65 -52.25 6.81
CA ILE A 227 -1.27 -51.69 8.04
C ILE A 227 -0.45 -52.08 9.27
N ILE A 228 -0.21 -51.11 10.13
CA ILE A 228 0.21 -51.32 11.52
C ILE A 228 -1.05 -51.17 12.35
N SER A 229 -1.59 -52.29 12.84
CA SER A 229 -2.99 -52.36 13.30
C SER A 229 -3.24 -51.66 14.63
N THR A 230 -2.25 -51.61 15.52
CA THR A 230 -2.40 -51.07 16.88
C THR A 230 -1.15 -50.33 17.34
N ALA A 231 -1.32 -49.42 18.30
CA ALA A 231 -0.20 -48.78 19.02
C ALA A 231 0.73 -49.81 19.69
N THR A 232 0.18 -50.89 20.24
CA THR A 232 0.95 -51.99 20.85
C THR A 232 1.84 -52.67 19.81
N SER A 233 1.30 -52.99 18.63
CA SER A 233 2.06 -53.58 17.52
C SER A 233 3.17 -52.64 17.06
N ALA A 234 2.84 -51.36 16.84
CA ALA A 234 3.80 -50.32 16.46
C ALA A 234 4.98 -50.21 17.45
N ALA A 235 4.71 -50.31 18.75
CA ALA A 235 5.72 -50.24 19.80
C ALA A 235 6.73 -51.40 19.78
N THR A 236 6.38 -52.54 19.17
CA THR A 236 7.30 -53.66 19.00
C THR A 236 8.18 -53.54 17.75
N MET A 237 7.82 -52.66 16.80
CA MET A 237 8.51 -52.52 15.51
C MET A 237 9.78 -51.67 15.64
N THR A 238 10.79 -51.97 14.82
CA THR A 238 12.03 -51.19 14.75
C THR A 238 12.07 -50.33 13.48
N GLY A 239 12.74 -49.18 13.55
CA GLY A 239 12.80 -48.24 12.43
C GLY A 239 11.52 -47.42 12.22
N MET A 240 10.66 -47.29 13.23
CA MET A 240 9.54 -46.35 13.26
C MET A 240 10.02 -44.87 13.23
N PRO A 241 9.22 -43.93 12.71
CA PRO A 241 9.51 -42.50 12.81
C PRO A 241 9.62 -42.04 14.26
N THR A 242 10.47 -41.03 14.49
CA THR A 242 10.61 -40.38 15.81
C THR A 242 10.34 -38.87 15.70
N ILE A 243 9.79 -38.29 16.76
CA ILE A 243 9.71 -36.84 16.96
C ILE A 243 10.48 -36.52 18.23
N SER A 244 11.49 -35.66 18.12
CA SER A 244 12.36 -35.29 19.24
C SER A 244 12.97 -36.50 19.98
N GLY A 245 13.30 -37.57 19.23
CA GLY A 245 13.89 -38.79 19.78
C GLY A 245 12.88 -39.84 20.29
N THR A 246 11.59 -39.51 20.37
CA THR A 246 10.54 -40.43 20.83
C THR A 246 9.85 -41.10 19.65
N ALA A 247 9.72 -42.43 19.65
CA ALA A 247 9.02 -43.18 18.61
C ALA A 247 7.51 -42.88 18.60
N VAL A 248 6.94 -42.70 17.41
CA VAL A 248 5.49 -42.46 17.25
C VAL A 248 4.78 -43.81 17.09
N ASN A 249 4.40 -44.41 18.21
CA ASN A 249 3.85 -45.78 18.27
C ASN A 249 2.32 -45.78 18.25
N ASN A 250 1.72 -45.60 17.08
CA ASN A 250 0.27 -45.59 16.88
C ASN A 250 -0.13 -46.44 15.65
N THR A 251 -1.42 -46.66 15.46
CA THR A 251 -1.97 -47.28 14.24
C THR A 251 -1.54 -46.47 13.02
N ALA A 252 -1.07 -47.13 11.97
CA ALA A 252 -0.50 -46.46 10.81
C ALA A 252 -0.72 -47.21 9.50
N VAL A 253 -0.64 -46.47 8.39
CA VAL A 253 -0.59 -47.01 7.03
C VAL A 253 0.79 -46.73 6.47
N LEU A 254 1.53 -47.78 6.09
CA LEU A 254 2.85 -47.69 5.48
C LEU A 254 2.78 -48.06 4.00
N GLU A 255 3.19 -47.15 3.14
CA GLU A 255 3.39 -47.38 1.72
C GLU A 255 4.88 -47.59 1.43
N VAL A 256 5.20 -48.66 0.72
CA VAL A 256 6.54 -48.97 0.21
C VAL A 256 6.49 -48.96 -1.31
N THR A 257 7.31 -48.14 -1.92
CA THR A 257 7.50 -48.10 -3.37
C THR A 257 8.96 -48.40 -3.68
N THR A 258 9.24 -49.29 -4.62
CA THR A 258 10.58 -49.47 -5.18
C THR A 258 10.52 -49.32 -6.69
N ALA A 259 11.50 -48.61 -7.27
CA ALA A 259 11.58 -48.53 -8.72
C ALA A 259 12.19 -49.82 -9.29
N THR A 260 11.49 -50.44 -10.23
CA THR A 260 11.93 -51.66 -10.93
C THR A 260 13.33 -51.46 -11.51
N ASN A 261 14.25 -52.41 -11.28
CA ASN A 261 15.65 -52.36 -11.72
C ASN A 261 16.50 -51.23 -11.11
N SER A 262 16.11 -50.69 -9.96
CA SER A 262 16.93 -49.71 -9.24
C SER A 262 17.04 -50.05 -7.75
N SER A 263 18.08 -49.57 -7.11
CA SER A 263 18.21 -49.53 -5.65
C SER A 263 17.39 -48.40 -5.01
N ALA A 264 16.59 -47.67 -5.79
CA ALA A 264 15.79 -46.57 -5.30
C ALA A 264 14.46 -47.07 -4.71
N GLY A 265 14.16 -46.61 -3.51
CA GLY A 265 12.91 -46.89 -2.82
C GLY A 265 12.39 -45.66 -2.07
N GLN A 266 11.08 -45.61 -1.88
CA GLN A 266 10.40 -44.66 -1.02
C GLN A 266 9.57 -45.42 0.01
N GLN A 267 9.58 -44.94 1.25
CA GLN A 267 8.57 -45.28 2.24
C GLN A 267 7.80 -44.02 2.63
N ARG A 268 6.49 -44.16 2.79
CA ARG A 268 5.61 -43.14 3.36
C ARG A 268 4.76 -43.78 4.44
N ILE A 269 4.69 -43.18 5.63
CA ILE A 269 3.88 -43.69 6.72
C ILE A 269 2.95 -42.59 7.22
N GLU A 270 1.66 -42.91 7.28
CA GLU A 270 0.62 -42.06 7.85
C GLU A 270 0.21 -42.66 9.20
N ILE A 271 0.48 -41.96 10.29
CA ILE A 271 0.23 -42.42 11.66
C ILE A 271 -0.99 -41.68 12.22
N TYR A 272 -2.02 -42.42 12.64
CA TYR A 272 -3.26 -41.89 13.17
C TYR A 272 -3.15 -41.66 14.68
N GLU A 273 -3.43 -40.44 15.14
CA GLU A 273 -3.48 -40.10 16.55
C GLU A 273 -4.92 -40.18 17.09
N SER A 274 -5.07 -40.30 18.41
CA SER A 274 -6.38 -40.49 19.06
C SER A 274 -7.34 -39.29 18.90
N ASP A 275 -6.82 -38.12 18.50
CA ASP A 275 -7.57 -36.89 18.28
C ASP A 275 -8.09 -36.73 16.83
N GLY A 276 -7.85 -37.73 15.96
CA GLY A 276 -8.24 -37.69 14.55
C GLY A 276 -7.25 -36.93 13.65
N VAL A 277 -6.16 -36.39 14.21
CA VAL A 277 -5.04 -35.85 13.44
C VAL A 277 -4.18 -37.03 12.97
N TYR A 278 -3.63 -36.92 11.76
CA TYR A 278 -2.63 -37.88 11.28
C TYR A 278 -1.29 -37.17 11.09
N LYS A 279 -0.20 -37.88 11.36
CA LYS A 279 1.15 -37.43 11.07
C LYS A 279 1.70 -38.17 9.86
N LYS A 280 2.30 -37.43 8.92
CA LYS A 280 2.91 -38.00 7.73
C LYS A 280 4.41 -38.01 7.88
N PHE A 281 5.04 -39.11 7.52
CA PHE A 281 6.48 -39.18 7.37
C PHE A 281 6.83 -39.85 6.06
N SER A 282 7.96 -39.45 5.48
CA SER A 282 8.52 -40.15 4.33
C SER A 282 10.02 -40.27 4.43
N ARG A 283 10.56 -41.19 3.65
CA ARG A 283 12.01 -41.32 3.43
C ARG A 283 12.25 -41.92 2.07
N ILE A 284 13.32 -41.46 1.43
CA ILE A 284 13.71 -41.90 0.08
C ILE A 284 15.14 -42.42 0.19
N THR A 285 15.37 -43.64 -0.28
CA THR A 285 16.71 -44.21 -0.38
C THR A 285 17.10 -44.42 -1.84
N ARG A 286 18.40 -44.31 -2.13
CA ARG A 286 19.02 -44.80 -3.36
C ARG A 286 19.86 -46.06 -3.11
N SER A 287 19.84 -46.57 -1.88
CA SER A 287 20.62 -47.74 -1.44
C SER A 287 19.71 -48.96 -1.27
N ALA A 288 20.18 -50.11 -1.74
CA ALA A 288 19.48 -51.37 -1.56
C ALA A 288 19.49 -51.84 -0.08
N SER A 289 20.49 -51.44 0.71
CA SER A 289 20.74 -51.98 2.05
C SER A 289 20.33 -51.08 3.21
N SER A 290 20.05 -49.79 2.97
CA SER A 290 19.78 -48.84 4.06
C SER A 290 18.67 -47.84 3.72
N TRP A 291 17.88 -47.46 4.73
CA TRP A 291 16.99 -46.30 4.65
C TRP A 291 17.57 -45.14 5.45
N PRO A 292 17.40 -43.88 5.00
CA PRO A 292 17.72 -42.74 5.84
C PRO A 292 16.69 -42.56 6.97
N THR A 293 16.93 -41.57 7.81
CA THR A 293 15.97 -41.13 8.83
C THR A 293 14.67 -40.66 8.19
N TRP A 294 13.56 -40.83 8.90
CA TRP A 294 12.26 -40.32 8.49
C TRP A 294 12.24 -38.79 8.48
N GLN A 295 11.66 -38.22 7.43
CA GLN A 295 11.31 -36.80 7.31
C GLN A 295 9.85 -36.64 7.73
N ASN A 296 9.55 -35.71 8.64
CA ASN A 296 8.19 -35.36 9.01
C ASN A 296 7.58 -34.47 7.92
N ASP A 297 6.56 -34.98 7.25
CA ASP A 297 5.84 -34.33 6.15
C ASP A 297 4.50 -33.73 6.63
N THR A 298 4.16 -33.91 7.91
CA THR A 298 3.04 -33.18 8.50
C THR A 298 3.36 -31.70 8.30
N PRO A 299 2.57 -30.94 7.51
CA PRO A 299 2.75 -29.50 7.48
C PRO A 299 2.65 -29.07 8.93
N THR A 300 3.73 -28.51 9.47
CA THR A 300 3.66 -27.77 10.74
C THR A 300 2.40 -26.94 10.61
N PRO A 301 1.38 -27.10 11.49
CA PRO A 301 0.12 -26.40 11.34
C PRO A 301 0.50 -24.97 11.04
N ALA A 302 0.14 -24.50 9.83
CA ALA A 302 0.65 -23.23 9.32
C ALA A 302 0.47 -22.26 10.47
N ALA A 303 1.58 -21.69 10.97
CA ALA A 303 1.50 -20.67 12.00
C ALA A 303 0.34 -19.78 11.59
N PRO A 304 -0.70 -19.64 12.45
CA PRO A 304 -2.01 -19.12 12.05
C PRO A 304 -1.73 -17.96 11.15
N VAL A 305 -2.16 -18.05 9.87
CA VAL A 305 -1.71 -17.15 8.80
C VAL A 305 -1.70 -15.76 9.40
N VAL A 306 -0.51 -15.29 9.79
CA VAL A 306 -0.36 -13.94 10.26
C VAL A 306 -0.56 -13.24 8.95
N THR A 307 -1.78 -12.72 8.77
CA THR A 307 -2.09 -11.85 7.66
C THR A 307 -1.07 -10.75 7.81
N ASP A 308 0.02 -10.85 7.05
CA ASP A 308 1.01 -9.81 6.96
C ASP A 308 0.22 -8.58 6.57
N LEU A 309 0.04 -7.66 7.53
CA LEU A 309 -0.81 -6.50 7.33
C LEU A 309 -0.23 -5.59 6.25
N LEU A 310 1.03 -5.81 5.87
CA LEU A 310 1.82 -4.96 4.98
C LEU A 310 2.66 -5.81 4.00
N PRO A 311 2.01 -6.65 3.18
CA PRO A 311 2.74 -7.49 2.25
C PRO A 311 3.48 -6.60 1.24
N ASN A 312 4.74 -6.94 0.95
CA ASN A 312 5.59 -6.23 -0.02
C ASN A 312 6.02 -4.81 0.37
N ALA A 313 6.04 -4.46 1.66
CA ALA A 313 6.48 -3.14 2.13
C ALA A 313 7.80 -2.66 1.47
N GLY A 314 8.80 -3.55 1.31
CA GLY A 314 10.07 -3.21 0.65
C GLY A 314 9.93 -2.85 -0.84
N THR A 315 9.22 -3.66 -1.63
CA THR A 315 9.00 -3.38 -3.07
C THR A 315 8.16 -2.13 -3.27
N ARG A 316 7.12 -1.95 -2.45
CA ARG A 316 6.27 -0.76 -2.48
C ARG A 316 7.06 0.49 -2.10
N HIS A 317 7.91 0.41 -1.09
CA HIS A 317 8.77 1.53 -0.69
C HIS A 317 9.67 2.01 -1.83
N ALA A 318 10.35 1.08 -2.53
CA ALA A 318 11.20 1.41 -3.66
C ALA A 318 10.43 2.14 -4.78
N MET A 319 9.19 1.70 -5.06
CA MET A 319 8.32 2.36 -6.04
C MET A 319 7.92 3.77 -5.59
N ILE A 320 7.49 3.95 -4.33
CA ILE A 320 7.09 5.26 -3.81
C ILE A 320 8.29 6.22 -3.79
N GLN A 321 9.48 5.74 -3.40
CA GLN A 321 10.72 6.52 -3.47
C GLN A 321 11.07 6.94 -4.89
N GLN A 322 10.93 6.06 -5.88
CA GLN A 322 11.16 6.41 -7.28
C GLN A 322 10.21 7.51 -7.76
N LEU A 323 8.91 7.41 -7.40
CA LEU A 323 7.91 8.43 -7.75
C LEU A 323 8.20 9.77 -7.05
N ALA A 324 8.57 9.74 -5.78
CA ALA A 324 8.93 10.93 -5.01
C ALA A 324 10.22 11.59 -5.52
N TYR A 325 11.23 10.79 -5.86
CA TYR A 325 12.44 11.26 -6.51
C TYR A 325 12.13 11.92 -7.85
N ALA A 326 11.29 11.28 -8.68
CA ALA A 326 10.84 11.86 -9.93
C ALA A 326 10.16 13.22 -9.72
N ARG A 327 9.33 13.40 -8.67
CA ARG A 327 8.70 14.69 -8.31
C ARG A 327 9.65 15.81 -7.94
N ARG A 328 10.82 15.48 -7.40
CA ARG A 328 11.82 16.47 -6.99
C ARG A 328 12.90 16.68 -8.05
N GLY A 329 13.00 15.80 -9.04
CA GLY A 329 14.01 15.87 -10.09
C GLY A 329 15.43 15.74 -9.55
N ALA A 330 16.43 15.91 -10.41
CA ALA A 330 17.82 16.02 -9.98
C ALA A 330 18.02 17.37 -9.25
N LEU A 331 18.56 17.33 -8.03
CA LEU A 331 18.77 18.51 -7.19
C LEU A 331 20.25 18.64 -6.81
N GLY A 332 21.06 19.11 -7.75
CA GLY A 332 22.47 19.40 -7.52
C GLY A 332 22.69 20.66 -6.70
N VAL A 333 23.52 20.57 -5.66
CA VAL A 333 23.87 21.70 -4.79
C VAL A 333 25.35 22.08 -4.83
N LEU A 334 26.16 21.36 -5.62
CA LEU A 334 27.61 21.55 -5.84
C LEU A 334 28.35 22.06 -4.60
N ASP A 335 28.78 21.12 -3.75
CA ASP A 335 29.60 21.41 -2.58
C ASP A 335 28.99 22.36 -1.52
N LYS A 336 27.74 22.84 -1.69
CA LYS A 336 27.06 23.63 -0.67
C LYS A 336 26.44 22.72 0.40
N ALA A 337 26.35 23.25 1.61
CA ALA A 337 25.47 22.66 2.61
C ALA A 337 24.01 22.94 2.30
N VAL A 338 23.16 22.02 2.74
CA VAL A 338 21.70 22.17 2.66
C VAL A 338 21.15 22.34 4.06
N VAL A 339 20.30 23.34 4.26
CA VAL A 339 19.56 23.53 5.51
C VAL A 339 18.07 23.35 5.23
N SER A 340 17.41 22.52 6.04
CA SER A 340 15.96 22.37 6.01
C SER A 340 15.33 22.83 7.32
N ILE A 341 14.16 23.47 7.23
CA ILE A 341 13.38 23.90 8.39
C ILE A 341 12.23 22.92 8.58
N ARG A 342 12.12 22.34 9.77
CA ARG A 342 11.05 21.44 10.19
C ARG A 342 10.28 22.05 11.36
N MET A 343 8.96 22.01 11.27
CA MET A 343 8.03 22.37 12.33
C MET A 343 7.16 21.15 12.68
N ASP A 344 6.90 20.91 13.97
CA ASP A 344 5.97 19.86 14.39
C ASP A 344 4.68 20.49 14.96
N HIS A 345 3.55 20.15 14.34
CA HIS A 345 2.18 20.56 14.72
C HIS A 345 2.06 22.05 15.13
N TRP A 346 1.19 22.39 16.09
CA TRP A 346 0.94 23.78 16.54
C TRP A 346 0.57 24.74 15.40
N LEU A 347 -0.50 24.42 14.67
CA LEU A 347 -0.91 25.21 13.50
C LEU A 347 -1.24 26.66 13.87
N ASN A 348 -1.82 26.92 15.04
CA ASN A 348 -2.16 28.28 15.47
C ASN A 348 -0.90 29.17 15.50
N ASP A 349 0.16 28.70 16.17
CA ASP A 349 1.43 29.43 16.27
C ASP A 349 2.23 29.41 14.97
N THR A 350 2.11 28.36 14.16
CA THR A 350 2.69 28.33 12.80
C THR A 350 2.20 29.53 12.00
N PHE A 351 0.87 29.72 11.95
CA PHE A 351 0.25 30.81 11.20
C PHE A 351 0.52 32.18 11.81
N ALA A 352 0.50 32.30 13.14
CA ALA A 352 0.65 33.58 13.82
C ALA A 352 2.11 34.07 13.87
N LYS A 353 3.07 33.16 14.05
CA LYS A 353 4.48 33.50 14.36
C LYS A 353 5.44 33.12 13.23
N VAL A 354 5.30 31.94 12.64
CA VAL A 354 6.34 31.38 11.74
C VAL A 354 6.12 31.72 10.27
N LEU A 355 4.89 31.57 9.75
CA LEU A 355 4.57 31.90 8.34
C LEU A 355 4.93 33.34 7.97
N PRO A 356 4.67 34.36 8.82
CA PRO A 356 5.09 35.74 8.51
C PRO A 356 6.62 35.86 8.34
N LEU A 357 7.41 35.11 9.11
CA LEU A 357 8.86 35.11 8.98
C LEU A 357 9.33 34.35 7.74
N LEU A 358 8.72 33.20 7.41
CA LEU A 358 9.01 32.48 6.16
C LEU A 358 8.74 33.38 4.94
N ASP A 359 7.62 34.11 4.93
CA ASP A 359 7.32 35.06 3.86
C ASP A 359 8.32 36.24 3.88
N LYS A 360 8.61 36.83 5.04
CA LYS A 360 9.56 37.97 5.16
C LYS A 360 10.95 37.66 4.59
N TYR A 361 11.46 36.46 4.81
CA TYR A 361 12.81 36.04 4.40
C TYR A 361 12.85 35.18 3.14
N ASP A 362 11.69 35.00 2.50
CA ASP A 362 11.49 34.14 1.34
C ASP A 362 12.08 32.74 1.57
N LEU A 363 11.72 32.05 2.65
CA LEU A 363 12.20 30.70 2.99
C LEU A 363 11.10 29.65 2.79
N CYS A 364 11.51 28.40 2.57
CA CYS A 364 10.62 27.22 2.59
C CYS A 364 10.82 26.40 3.87
N ALA A 365 9.84 25.56 4.20
CA ALA A 365 9.87 24.68 5.35
C ALA A 365 9.07 23.39 5.11
N SER A 366 9.15 22.45 6.05
CA SER A 366 8.25 21.30 6.15
C SER A 366 7.55 21.32 7.50
N ILE A 367 6.28 20.90 7.54
CA ILE A 367 5.48 20.77 8.75
C ILE A 367 4.92 19.36 8.92
N CYS A 368 5.03 18.84 10.13
CA CYS A 368 4.51 17.53 10.50
C CYS A 368 3.12 17.70 11.11
N LEU A 369 2.12 17.00 10.57
CA LEU A 369 0.74 17.10 11.03
C LEU A 369 0.17 15.75 11.46
N ASN A 370 -0.63 15.79 12.52
CA ASN A 370 -1.45 14.68 12.99
C ASN A 370 -2.90 14.98 12.65
N VAL A 371 -3.47 14.23 11.72
CA VAL A 371 -4.78 14.54 11.14
C VAL A 371 -5.91 14.51 12.16
N ASP A 372 -5.83 13.64 13.18
CA ASP A 372 -6.89 13.46 14.17
C ASP A 372 -6.82 14.49 15.32
N ASN A 373 -5.78 15.34 15.34
CA ASN A 373 -5.55 16.38 16.38
C ASN A 373 -5.96 17.80 15.96
N MET A 374 -6.72 17.96 14.88
CA MET A 374 -7.18 19.29 14.43
C MET A 374 -8.12 19.98 15.42
N ALA A 375 -8.81 19.20 16.27
CA ALA A 375 -9.69 19.74 17.29
C ALA A 375 -8.93 20.26 18.53
N ASP A 376 -7.63 19.96 18.66
CA ASP A 376 -6.84 20.37 19.81
C ASP A 376 -6.71 21.90 19.88
N PRO A 377 -6.65 22.50 21.09
CA PRO A 377 -6.51 23.94 21.26
C PRO A 377 -5.32 24.59 20.53
N GLN A 378 -4.29 23.81 20.22
CA GLN A 378 -3.10 24.26 19.47
C GLN A 378 -3.32 24.36 17.94
N ASN A 379 -4.39 23.74 17.42
CA ASN A 379 -4.66 23.62 15.98
C ASN A 379 -6.04 24.17 15.57
N ASN A 380 -6.98 24.25 16.50
CA ASN A 380 -8.41 24.47 16.25
C ASN A 380 -8.79 25.84 15.64
N LEU A 381 -7.87 26.79 15.51
CA LEU A 381 -8.12 28.06 14.83
C LEU A 381 -7.83 27.99 13.33
N ILE A 382 -7.19 26.91 12.87
CA ILE A 382 -6.77 26.72 11.48
C ILE A 382 -7.60 25.61 10.85
N THR A 383 -8.11 25.89 9.65
CA THR A 383 -8.91 24.95 8.85
C THR A 383 -8.05 24.20 7.84
N TRP A 384 -8.51 23.03 7.38
CA TRP A 384 -7.81 22.30 6.32
C TRP A 384 -7.60 23.11 5.03
N PRO A 385 -8.57 23.91 4.53
CA PRO A 385 -8.31 24.82 3.41
C PRO A 385 -7.15 25.81 3.64
N GLN A 386 -6.97 26.31 4.87
CA GLN A 386 -5.82 27.16 5.20
C GLN A 386 -4.51 26.35 5.17
N VAL A 387 -4.50 25.11 5.67
CA VAL A 387 -3.34 24.21 5.58
C VAL A 387 -2.99 23.92 4.11
N THR A 388 -4.00 23.67 3.28
CA THR A 388 -3.82 23.46 1.83
C THR A 388 -3.26 24.71 1.16
N ASP A 389 -3.78 25.91 1.47
CA ASP A 389 -3.26 27.19 0.96
C ASP A 389 -1.81 27.42 1.37
N MET A 390 -1.48 27.17 2.63
CA MET A 390 -0.12 27.25 3.16
C MET A 390 0.83 26.37 2.34
N ALA A 391 0.44 25.13 2.04
CA ALA A 391 1.29 24.21 1.29
C ALA A 391 1.37 24.51 -0.21
N LEU A 392 0.26 24.93 -0.84
CA LEU A 392 0.24 25.29 -2.25
C LEU A 392 0.98 26.60 -2.54
N HIS A 393 0.87 27.59 -1.64
CA HIS A 393 1.22 28.98 -1.94
C HIS A 393 2.26 29.62 -1.01
N LYS A 394 2.58 29.00 0.14
CA LYS A 394 3.46 29.60 1.16
C LYS A 394 4.76 28.83 1.40
N GLY A 395 5.07 27.84 0.58
CA GLY A 395 6.35 27.12 0.64
C GLY A 395 6.50 26.21 1.86
N VAL A 396 5.40 25.60 2.32
CA VAL A 396 5.42 24.66 3.45
C VAL A 396 5.00 23.26 3.00
N GLU A 397 5.89 22.29 3.14
CA GLU A 397 5.63 20.90 2.76
C GLU A 397 4.92 20.14 3.89
N ILE A 398 3.88 19.35 3.58
CA ILE A 398 3.15 18.58 4.58
C ILE A 398 3.74 17.17 4.75
N TRP A 399 4.01 16.79 5.99
CA TRP A 399 4.45 15.45 6.39
C TRP A 399 3.47 14.81 7.38
N ASN A 400 3.33 13.50 7.29
CA ASN A 400 2.57 12.72 8.24
C ASN A 400 3.36 12.54 9.54
N HIS A 401 2.68 12.77 10.66
CA HIS A 401 3.23 12.71 12.01
C HIS A 401 2.52 11.67 12.90
N GLY A 402 1.88 10.69 12.26
CA GLY A 402 0.92 9.77 12.88
C GLY A 402 -0.47 10.39 12.95
N SER A 403 -1.48 9.58 13.27
CA SER A 403 -2.86 10.03 13.37
C SER A 403 -3.08 11.05 14.48
N ASP A 404 -2.57 10.77 15.68
CA ASP A 404 -3.00 11.41 16.94
C ASP A 404 -1.87 11.81 17.90
N HIS A 405 -0.60 11.69 17.49
CA HIS A 405 0.57 12.00 18.33
C HIS A 405 0.69 11.11 19.59
N ILE A 406 0.11 9.92 19.60
CA ILE A 406 0.16 8.96 20.72
C ILE A 406 1.02 7.73 20.36
N ASP A 407 1.52 7.05 21.39
CA ASP A 407 2.16 5.74 21.25
C ASP A 407 1.11 4.62 21.10
N HIS A 408 1.23 3.84 20.04
CA HIS A 408 0.35 2.72 19.75
C HIS A 408 1.12 1.42 19.93
N THR A 409 0.56 0.46 20.66
CA THR A 409 1.28 -0.76 21.06
C THR A 409 0.73 -2.04 20.46
N THR A 410 -0.38 -2.00 19.72
CA THR A 410 -0.93 -3.18 19.02
C THR A 410 -0.65 -3.08 17.52
N PRO A 411 -0.51 -4.22 16.81
CA PRO A 411 -0.26 -4.20 15.38
C PRO A 411 -1.25 -3.36 14.56
N GLU A 412 -2.54 -3.47 14.87
CA GLU A 412 -3.62 -2.81 14.14
C GLU A 412 -3.60 -1.30 14.38
N THR A 413 -3.36 -0.87 15.62
CA THR A 413 -3.33 0.55 15.99
C THR A 413 -2.07 1.25 15.46
N ILE A 414 -0.92 0.55 15.43
CA ILE A 414 0.30 1.06 14.78
C ILE A 414 0.07 1.26 13.27
N VAL A 415 -0.52 0.27 12.60
CA VAL A 415 -0.79 0.36 11.16
C VAL A 415 -1.82 1.45 10.85
N ASP A 416 -2.90 1.56 11.61
CA ASP A 416 -3.86 2.67 11.42
C ASP A 416 -3.21 4.02 11.69
N ALA A 417 -2.44 4.18 12.76
CA ALA A 417 -1.82 5.46 13.08
C ALA A 417 -0.85 5.95 11.98
N ILE A 418 -0.11 5.03 11.36
CA ILE A 418 0.89 5.36 10.33
C ILE A 418 0.26 5.41 8.93
N VAL A 419 -0.37 4.33 8.48
CA VAL A 419 -0.90 4.18 7.12
C VAL A 419 -2.29 4.80 7.00
N GLY A 420 -3.16 4.53 7.97
CA GLY A 420 -4.49 5.14 8.06
C GLY A 420 -4.39 6.66 8.28
N GLY A 421 -3.49 7.10 9.17
CA GLY A 421 -3.18 8.51 9.41
C GLY A 421 -2.70 9.23 8.16
N GLN A 422 -1.79 8.62 7.37
CA GLN A 422 -1.35 9.17 6.08
C GLN A 422 -2.53 9.33 5.13
N SER A 423 -3.37 8.30 5.02
CA SER A 423 -4.52 8.30 4.10
C SER A 423 -5.55 9.37 4.48
N ARG A 424 -5.85 9.51 5.78
CA ARG A 424 -6.73 10.56 6.31
C ARG A 424 -6.13 11.95 6.12
N LEU A 425 -4.83 12.13 6.37
CA LEU A 425 -4.15 13.41 6.16
C LEU A 425 -4.17 13.81 4.68
N GLN A 426 -3.86 12.88 3.78
CA GLN A 426 -3.93 13.08 2.34
C GLN A 426 -5.34 13.49 1.87
N ALA A 427 -6.37 12.86 2.43
CA ALA A 427 -7.76 13.23 2.14
C ALA A 427 -8.11 14.63 2.68
N ALA A 428 -7.58 15.00 3.84
CA ALA A 428 -7.88 16.26 4.49
C ALA A 428 -7.22 17.47 3.82
N VAL A 429 -5.95 17.34 3.39
CA VAL A 429 -5.24 18.42 2.65
C VAL A 429 -5.67 18.53 1.19
N GLY A 430 -6.39 17.53 0.68
CA GLY A 430 -6.97 17.52 -0.65
C GLY A 430 -6.05 16.96 -1.75
N PRO A 431 -6.60 16.75 -2.96
CA PRO A 431 -5.93 16.02 -4.03
C PRO A 431 -4.82 16.80 -4.74
N LYS A 432 -4.71 18.10 -4.51
CA LYS A 432 -3.68 18.96 -5.11
C LYS A 432 -2.30 18.74 -4.49
N LEU A 433 -2.23 18.18 -3.29
CA LEU A 433 -1.01 17.98 -2.53
C LEU A 433 -0.67 16.49 -2.43
N VAL A 434 0.59 16.19 -2.13
CA VAL A 434 1.06 14.81 -1.90
C VAL A 434 1.73 14.74 -0.54
N VAL A 435 1.32 13.76 0.28
CA VAL A 435 1.91 13.49 1.60
C VAL A 435 2.87 12.30 1.47
N ASP A 436 4.12 12.59 1.10
CA ASP A 436 5.15 11.58 0.83
C ASP A 436 6.05 11.25 2.03
N GLY A 437 6.03 12.09 3.05
CA GLY A 437 6.98 12.05 4.14
C GLY A 437 6.38 11.62 5.46
N TRP A 438 7.12 10.82 6.21
CA TRP A 438 6.87 10.46 7.60
C TRP A 438 7.87 11.13 8.53
N MET A 439 7.41 11.76 9.61
CA MET A 439 8.30 12.15 10.71
C MET A 439 7.80 11.56 12.00
N SER A 440 8.69 10.88 12.73
CA SER A 440 8.34 10.25 14.00
C SER A 440 7.94 11.30 15.03
N ASN A 441 6.81 11.10 15.71
CA ASN A 441 6.38 11.96 16.81
C ASN A 441 7.12 11.65 18.11
N GLY A 442 7.06 12.59 19.06
CA GLY A 442 7.72 12.48 20.37
C GLY A 442 7.25 11.29 21.21
N SER A 443 6.16 10.63 20.80
CA SER A 443 5.56 9.46 21.44
C SER A 443 5.78 8.14 20.68
N SER A 444 6.43 8.14 19.50
CA SER A 444 6.51 7.00 18.56
C SER A 444 7.46 5.87 19.04
N TYR A 445 7.16 5.22 20.15
CA TYR A 445 7.88 4.00 20.54
C TYR A 445 7.41 2.80 19.70
N TYR A 446 6.14 2.76 19.28
CA TYR A 446 5.49 1.84 18.34
C TYR A 446 6.05 0.42 18.38
N ASP A 447 5.89 -0.21 19.54
CA ASP A 447 6.36 -1.58 19.81
C ASP A 447 7.83 -1.78 19.37
N ASN A 448 8.74 -1.08 20.07
CA ASN A 448 10.21 -1.13 19.88
C ASN A 448 10.77 -0.41 18.65
N PHE A 449 9.95 0.33 17.89
CA PHE A 449 10.46 1.23 16.87
C PHE A 449 11.33 2.36 17.46
N ASN A 450 11.01 2.84 18.67
CA ASN A 450 11.84 3.77 19.44
C ASN A 450 12.35 4.96 18.60
N PHE A 451 11.42 5.67 17.93
CA PHE A 451 11.72 6.81 17.04
C PHE A 451 12.65 6.48 15.85
N GLY A 452 12.74 5.21 15.46
CA GLY A 452 13.71 4.74 14.48
C GLY A 452 15.15 4.86 14.95
N ARG A 453 15.41 4.72 16.27
CA ARG A 453 16.77 4.76 16.82
C ARG A 453 17.51 3.46 16.51
N GLY A 454 18.47 3.57 15.59
CA GLY A 454 19.34 2.46 15.18
C GLY A 454 18.74 1.62 14.06
N TYR A 455 19.64 0.98 13.29
CA TYR A 455 19.28 0.25 12.09
C TYR A 455 18.31 -0.91 12.32
N SER A 456 18.41 -1.59 13.48
CA SER A 456 17.51 -2.69 13.83
C SER A 456 16.04 -2.27 13.93
N ALA A 457 15.75 -1.06 14.41
CA ALA A 457 14.39 -0.54 14.50
C ALA A 457 13.74 -0.44 13.10
N TRP A 458 14.52 0.00 12.10
CA TRP A 458 14.07 0.16 10.71
C TRP A 458 13.93 -1.16 9.93
N LEU A 459 14.52 -2.25 10.42
CA LEU A 459 14.44 -3.56 9.77
C LEU A 459 13.41 -4.49 10.41
N ASN A 460 13.32 -4.46 11.74
CA ASN A 460 12.74 -5.56 12.50
C ASN A 460 11.38 -5.23 13.15
N THR A 461 10.89 -3.99 13.01
CA THR A 461 9.64 -3.56 13.66
C THR A 461 8.50 -3.42 12.67
N LEU A 462 7.26 -3.59 13.16
CA LEU A 462 6.07 -3.39 12.36
C LEU A 462 5.91 -1.92 11.92
N ALA A 463 6.22 -0.97 12.80
CA ALA A 463 6.14 0.44 12.48
C ALA A 463 7.04 0.84 11.31
N ALA A 464 8.27 0.31 11.26
CA ALA A 464 9.17 0.57 10.14
C ALA A 464 8.60 0.05 8.80
N LYS A 465 8.02 -1.16 8.80
CA LYS A 465 7.31 -1.70 7.63
C LYS A 465 6.13 -0.82 7.24
N ALA A 466 5.35 -0.34 8.21
CA ALA A 466 4.20 0.53 7.97
C ALA A 466 4.65 1.85 7.32
N ILE A 467 5.70 2.47 7.84
CA ILE A 467 6.29 3.71 7.30
C ILE A 467 6.77 3.49 5.87
N GLN A 468 7.58 2.45 5.64
CA GLN A 468 8.11 2.10 4.31
C GLN A 468 6.99 1.81 3.30
N ASN A 469 5.87 1.24 3.75
CA ASN A 469 4.74 0.90 2.90
C ASN A 469 3.93 2.14 2.45
N SER A 470 3.93 3.24 3.20
CA SER A 470 3.10 4.42 2.91
C SER A 470 3.87 5.71 2.60
N HIS A 471 5.18 5.77 2.85
CA HIS A 471 5.97 7.00 2.69
C HIS A 471 7.25 6.75 1.88
N ALA A 472 7.65 7.74 1.08
CA ALA A 472 8.94 7.77 0.39
C ALA A 472 10.06 8.19 1.33
N PHE A 473 9.80 9.25 2.11
CA PHE A 473 10.78 9.84 3.02
C PHE A 473 10.41 9.50 4.46
N ALA A 474 11.41 9.29 5.30
CA ALA A 474 11.17 9.10 6.72
C ALA A 474 12.28 9.70 7.58
N ASP A 475 11.90 10.55 8.52
CA ASP A 475 12.75 11.07 9.58
C ASP A 475 12.69 10.18 10.84
N GLY A 476 13.82 10.10 11.55
CA GLY A 476 13.97 9.35 12.79
C GLY A 476 15.25 9.72 13.54
N LYS A 477 15.74 8.80 14.38
CA LYS A 477 16.94 9.01 15.21
C LYS A 477 18.03 7.99 14.91
N ASN A 478 18.18 7.61 13.64
CA ASN A 478 19.09 6.54 13.23
C ASN A 478 20.57 6.97 13.23
N THR A 479 20.84 8.24 12.88
CA THR A 479 22.21 8.77 12.73
C THR A 479 22.37 10.12 13.42
N GLY A 480 23.56 10.73 13.28
CA GLY A 480 23.76 12.13 13.63
C GLY A 480 22.88 13.08 12.79
N PHE A 481 22.84 14.35 13.20
CA PHE A 481 22.05 15.41 12.56
C PHE A 481 22.65 15.94 11.24
N LEU A 482 23.94 15.65 10.96
CA LEU A 482 24.57 15.97 9.68
C LEU A 482 24.39 14.80 8.70
N GLN A 483 23.73 15.06 7.57
CA GLN A 483 23.35 14.04 6.59
C GLN A 483 24.20 14.14 5.32
N PRO A 484 24.57 13.01 4.69
CA PRO A 484 25.20 13.04 3.37
C PRO A 484 24.24 13.57 2.30
N LEU A 485 24.76 14.34 1.34
CA LEU A 485 24.05 14.85 0.17
C LEU A 485 24.57 14.12 -1.08
N ASP A 486 24.02 12.93 -1.35
CA ASP A 486 24.49 12.00 -2.39
C ASP A 486 23.38 11.64 -3.41
N GLY A 487 22.31 12.44 -3.46
CA GLY A 487 21.19 12.23 -4.36
C GLY A 487 20.30 11.03 -4.02
N ARG A 488 20.50 10.36 -2.88
CA ARG A 488 19.72 9.18 -2.50
C ARG A 488 18.83 9.47 -1.30
N ILE A 489 17.57 9.07 -1.41
CA ILE A 489 16.60 9.11 -0.30
C ILE A 489 17.09 8.18 0.81
N LYS A 490 17.22 8.73 2.02
CA LYS A 490 17.66 8.01 3.21
C LYS A 490 16.52 7.88 4.21
N MET A 491 16.55 6.79 4.97
CA MET A 491 15.57 6.52 6.02
C MET A 491 16.16 6.80 7.40
N GLY A 492 15.36 7.42 8.26
CA GLY A 492 15.71 7.69 9.64
C GLY A 492 16.76 8.78 9.84
N GLY A 493 16.87 9.70 8.86
CA GLY A 493 17.66 10.92 9.04
C GLY A 493 17.23 11.64 10.32
N SER A 494 18.18 12.29 11.01
CA SER A 494 17.91 13.00 12.26
C SER A 494 17.97 14.51 12.09
N HIS A 495 17.56 15.23 13.12
CA HIS A 495 17.45 16.68 13.15
C HIS A 495 18.18 17.28 14.36
N TYR A 496 18.46 18.57 14.29
CA TYR A 496 18.95 19.38 15.40
C TYR A 496 17.81 20.23 15.96
N SER A 497 17.51 20.08 17.26
CA SER A 497 16.48 20.90 17.93
C SER A 497 17.02 22.29 18.23
N ALA A 498 16.37 23.32 17.69
CA ALA A 498 16.66 24.71 17.98
C ALA A 498 16.11 25.17 19.34
N GLU A 499 15.11 24.45 19.88
CA GLU A 499 14.30 24.89 21.03
C GLU A 499 15.12 25.15 22.31
N ALA A 500 16.18 24.37 22.54
CA ALA A 500 16.96 24.45 23.77
C ALA A 500 18.11 25.49 23.75
N GLY A 501 18.35 26.15 22.62
CA GLY A 501 19.60 26.91 22.42
C GLY A 501 19.48 28.33 21.89
N GLY A 502 18.38 28.73 21.27
CA GLY A 502 18.32 30.02 20.58
C GLY A 502 19.04 30.02 19.24
N SER A 503 19.14 31.18 18.61
CA SER A 503 19.69 31.36 17.26
C SER A 503 21.18 30.99 17.18
N VAL A 504 21.98 31.42 18.16
CA VAL A 504 23.45 31.29 18.18
C VAL A 504 23.95 29.83 18.06
N PRO A 505 23.58 28.88 18.94
CA PRO A 505 24.05 27.50 18.80
C PRO A 505 23.48 26.81 17.56
N THR A 506 22.29 27.20 17.13
CA THR A 506 21.69 26.69 15.89
C THR A 506 22.50 27.10 14.67
N ILE A 507 22.89 28.38 14.58
CA ILE A 507 23.80 28.91 13.55
C ILE A 507 25.15 28.19 13.58
N ALA A 508 25.71 27.94 14.77
CA ALA A 508 26.97 27.20 14.90
C ALA A 508 26.90 25.79 14.30
N ARG A 509 25.75 25.10 14.40
CA ARG A 509 25.54 23.80 13.75
C ARG A 509 25.35 23.89 12.25
N ILE A 510 24.73 24.97 11.76
CA ILE A 510 24.67 25.23 10.32
C ILE A 510 26.08 25.51 9.76
N GLU A 511 26.92 26.24 10.50
CA GLU A 511 28.32 26.46 10.11
C GLU A 511 29.14 25.15 10.09
N GLU A 512 28.85 24.22 11.01
CA GLU A 512 29.41 22.87 10.97
C GLU A 512 28.97 22.12 9.69
N ALA A 513 27.68 22.18 9.34
CA ALA A 513 27.16 21.59 8.11
C ALA A 513 27.81 22.19 6.86
N LYS A 514 27.98 23.53 6.81
CA LYS A 514 28.69 24.27 5.76
C LYS A 514 30.12 23.78 5.58
N LYS A 515 30.87 23.71 6.68
CA LYS A 515 32.27 23.22 6.67
C LYS A 515 32.38 21.81 6.08
N HIS A 516 31.41 20.96 6.37
CA HIS A 516 31.42 19.56 5.94
C HIS A 516 30.63 19.26 4.66
N LYS A 517 30.02 20.28 4.04
CA LYS A 517 29.17 20.13 2.84
C LYS A 517 28.07 19.08 3.04
N ARG A 518 27.38 19.15 4.18
CA ARG A 518 26.34 18.20 4.62
C ARG A 518 24.97 18.88 4.68
N GLY A 519 23.92 18.05 4.70
CA GLY A 519 22.57 18.46 5.02
C GLY A 519 22.36 18.56 6.53
N ILE A 520 21.53 19.49 6.98
CA ILE A 520 21.05 19.57 8.36
C ILE A 520 19.57 20.00 8.39
N THR A 521 18.75 19.24 9.11
CA THR A 521 17.36 19.64 9.44
C THR A 521 17.35 20.35 10.78
N ILE A 522 16.87 21.59 10.80
CA ILE A 522 16.61 22.36 12.02
C ILE A 522 15.15 22.17 12.41
N TYR A 523 14.92 21.81 13.66
CA TYR A 523 13.62 21.42 14.19
C TYR A 523 13.21 22.28 15.39
N PHE A 524 11.93 22.62 15.47
CA PHE A 524 11.30 23.20 16.66
C PHE A 524 9.77 23.02 16.63
N HIS A 525 9.12 23.17 17.78
CA HIS A 525 7.67 23.33 17.86
C HIS A 525 7.31 24.81 17.86
N PRO A 526 6.42 25.27 16.96
CA PRO A 526 5.95 26.66 16.95
C PRO A 526 5.33 27.09 18.28
N GLY A 527 4.64 26.19 18.99
CA GLY A 527 4.05 26.47 20.31
C GLY A 527 5.05 26.69 21.44
N SER A 528 6.30 26.27 21.27
CA SER A 528 7.37 26.54 22.23
C SER A 528 7.87 27.99 22.13
N ILE A 529 7.49 28.74 21.09
CA ILE A 529 7.98 30.10 20.88
C ILE A 529 7.36 31.06 21.90
N ASP A 530 8.23 31.83 22.57
CA ASP A 530 7.93 32.77 23.65
C ASP A 530 7.36 32.09 24.92
N THR A 531 7.70 30.81 25.12
CA THR A 531 7.39 30.07 26.34
C THR A 531 8.61 29.92 27.24
N ALA A 532 8.40 29.70 28.54
CA ALA A 532 9.50 29.51 29.49
C ALA A 532 10.33 28.27 29.13
N GLY A 533 11.63 28.47 28.90
CA GLY A 533 12.54 27.41 28.46
C GLY A 533 12.47 27.06 26.97
N GLY A 534 11.60 27.74 26.22
CA GLY A 534 11.51 27.65 24.77
C GLY A 534 12.30 28.73 24.04
N PHE A 535 12.13 28.75 22.72
CA PHE A 535 12.80 29.66 21.81
C PHE A 535 12.09 31.02 21.77
N VAL A 536 12.80 32.15 21.67
CA VAL A 536 12.14 33.47 21.56
C VAL A 536 11.91 33.82 20.09
N LEU A 537 10.82 34.53 19.76
CA LEU A 537 10.51 34.89 18.37
C LEU A 537 11.63 35.68 17.69
N SER A 538 12.32 36.55 18.42
CA SER A 538 13.46 37.31 17.91
C SER A 538 14.67 36.43 17.54
N ASP A 539 14.87 35.31 18.22
CA ASP A 539 15.89 34.33 17.83
C ASP A 539 15.51 33.63 16.53
N LEU A 540 14.21 33.40 16.29
CA LEU A 540 13.75 32.76 15.04
C LEU A 540 13.94 33.69 13.86
N GLU A 541 13.60 34.95 14.06
CA GLU A 541 13.87 35.99 13.10
C GLU A 541 15.36 36.11 12.79
N ALA A 542 16.23 36.12 13.81
CA ALA A 542 17.68 36.16 13.62
C ALA A 542 18.22 34.94 12.83
N LEU A 543 17.71 33.75 13.14
CA LEU A 543 18.06 32.52 12.41
C LEU A 543 17.61 32.59 10.94
N PHE A 544 16.36 33.00 10.68
CA PHE A 544 15.83 33.09 9.31
C PHE A 544 16.53 34.17 8.49
N ALA A 545 16.84 35.31 9.11
CA ALA A 545 17.67 36.35 8.49
C ALA A 545 19.05 35.82 8.09
N TYR A 546 19.71 35.08 8.98
CA TYR A 546 20.99 34.44 8.70
C TYR A 546 20.88 33.46 7.51
N LEU A 547 19.87 32.58 7.50
CA LEU A 547 19.65 31.63 6.40
C LEU A 547 19.45 32.33 5.05
N ALA A 548 18.64 33.40 5.02
CA ALA A 548 18.41 34.18 3.82
C ALA A 548 19.70 34.82 3.29
N VAL A 549 20.50 35.44 4.17
CA VAL A 549 21.79 36.05 3.82
C VAL A 549 22.77 35.02 3.27
N GLU A 550 22.90 33.87 3.92
CA GLU A 550 23.82 32.80 3.48
C GLU A 550 23.40 32.18 2.14
N ARG A 551 22.10 31.96 1.94
CA ARG A 551 21.53 31.47 0.67
C ARG A 551 21.75 32.47 -0.45
N ASP A 552 21.44 33.75 -0.22
CA ASP A 552 21.54 34.80 -1.25
C ASP A 552 23.00 35.06 -1.66
N ALA A 553 23.94 34.82 -0.75
CA ALA A 553 25.37 34.80 -1.04
C ALA A 553 25.86 33.48 -1.70
N GLY A 554 24.96 32.52 -1.95
CA GLY A 554 25.27 31.25 -2.59
C GLY A 554 26.10 30.28 -1.75
N ARG A 555 26.18 30.48 -0.42
CA ARG A 555 26.99 29.65 0.49
C ARG A 555 26.26 28.41 1.01
N ILE A 556 24.92 28.44 1.00
CA ILE A 556 24.05 27.31 1.34
C ILE A 556 22.89 27.23 0.35
N GLU A 557 22.20 26.10 0.35
CA GLU A 557 20.85 25.97 -0.18
C GLU A 557 19.87 25.79 1.00
N VAL A 558 18.68 26.39 0.90
CA VAL A 558 17.59 26.17 1.85
C VAL A 558 16.49 25.41 1.12
N LEU A 559 16.25 24.18 1.54
CA LEU A 559 15.38 23.22 0.87
C LEU A 559 14.33 22.66 1.83
N THR A 560 13.24 22.13 1.29
CA THR A 560 12.31 21.32 2.08
C THR A 560 13.01 20.08 2.61
N VAL A 561 12.47 19.42 3.64
CA VAL A 561 13.10 18.20 4.18
C VAL A 561 13.17 17.11 3.11
N SER A 562 12.18 17.00 2.22
CA SER A 562 12.24 16.05 1.10
C SER A 562 13.24 16.49 0.02
N GLY A 563 13.33 17.80 -0.26
CA GLY A 563 14.30 18.38 -1.17
C GLY A 563 15.74 18.08 -0.74
N MET A 564 16.05 18.25 0.55
CA MET A 564 17.33 17.82 1.11
C MET A 564 17.55 16.31 0.95
N GLY A 565 16.49 15.51 1.10
CA GLY A 565 16.53 14.05 0.95
C GLY A 565 16.96 13.56 -0.44
N VAL A 566 16.85 14.39 -1.48
CA VAL A 566 17.29 14.08 -2.85
C VAL A 566 18.45 14.96 -3.33
N ALA A 567 18.98 15.83 -2.47
CA ALA A 567 20.05 16.75 -2.84
C ALA A 567 21.39 16.01 -3.04
N ASP A 568 22.14 16.43 -4.06
CA ASP A 568 23.43 15.86 -4.44
C ASP A 568 24.52 16.93 -4.47
N ALA A 569 25.51 16.81 -3.59
CA ALA A 569 26.63 17.74 -3.52
C ALA A 569 27.67 17.54 -4.63
N THR A 570 27.60 16.45 -5.39
CA THR A 570 28.61 16.09 -6.42
C THR A 570 28.45 16.84 -7.74
N HIS A 571 27.31 17.52 -7.96
CA HIS A 571 27.07 18.29 -9.17
C HIS A 571 26.23 19.56 -8.91
N SER A 572 26.28 20.53 -9.83
CA SER A 572 25.47 21.76 -9.80
C SER A 572 24.17 21.68 -10.60
N ARG A 573 23.99 20.61 -11.39
CA ARG A 573 22.80 20.47 -12.23
C ARG A 573 21.56 20.36 -11.35
N ARG A 574 20.60 21.26 -11.55
CA ARG A 574 19.26 21.18 -10.99
C ARG A 574 18.25 21.20 -12.13
N GLU A 575 17.25 20.34 -12.05
CA GLU A 575 16.17 20.38 -13.03
C GLU A 575 15.42 21.71 -12.93
N ASP A 576 14.93 22.17 -14.07
CA ASP A 576 14.24 23.44 -14.21
C ASP A 576 13.05 23.24 -15.14
N LEU A 577 11.94 23.84 -14.77
CA LEU A 577 10.70 23.80 -15.53
C LEU A 577 10.69 24.90 -16.61
N LEU A 578 11.58 25.89 -16.52
CA LEU A 578 11.78 26.88 -17.57
C LEU A 578 12.75 26.33 -18.64
N THR A 579 12.29 26.25 -19.89
CA THR A 579 13.02 25.60 -21.00
C THR A 579 14.09 26.48 -21.63
N ASN A 580 13.98 27.81 -21.46
CA ASN A 580 14.99 28.75 -21.91
C ASN A 580 15.15 29.85 -20.88
N ARG A 581 16.18 29.67 -20.08
CA ARG A 581 16.50 30.54 -18.95
C ARG A 581 17.32 31.74 -19.39
N GLN A 582 18.03 31.62 -20.51
CA GLN A 582 18.76 32.74 -21.07
C GLN A 582 17.76 33.59 -21.85
N PHE A 583 17.80 34.90 -21.65
CA PHE A 583 17.12 35.83 -22.56
C PHE A 583 17.83 35.90 -23.94
N ALA A 584 18.83 35.05 -24.17
CA ALA A 584 19.48 34.83 -25.46
C ALA A 584 18.44 34.38 -26.50
N ASP A 585 18.61 34.85 -27.74
CA ASP A 585 17.65 34.69 -28.86
C ASP A 585 16.36 35.53 -28.77
N SER A 586 16.47 36.76 -28.27
CA SER A 586 15.41 37.78 -28.42
C SER A 586 14.04 37.32 -27.89
N ALA A 587 14.03 36.56 -26.79
CA ALA A 587 12.81 36.07 -26.14
C ALA A 587 12.01 35.01 -26.92
N ALA A 588 12.60 34.22 -27.83
CA ALA A 588 11.86 33.24 -28.64
C ALA A 588 10.93 32.27 -27.86
N SER A 589 11.23 32.00 -26.60
CA SER A 589 10.47 31.14 -25.66
C SER A 589 9.66 31.91 -24.61
N TRP A 590 9.72 33.24 -24.63
CA TRP A 590 9.11 34.14 -23.67
C TRP A 590 8.06 34.98 -24.38
N THR A 591 6.87 35.07 -23.79
CA THR A 591 5.88 36.05 -24.25
C THR A 591 6.23 37.39 -23.64
N VAL A 592 6.48 38.38 -24.49
CA VAL A 592 6.97 39.71 -24.10
C VAL A 592 5.83 40.73 -24.20
N GLY A 593 5.38 41.24 -23.05
CA GLY A 593 4.44 42.34 -22.96
C GLY A 593 5.07 43.70 -23.28
N SER A 594 4.24 44.75 -23.36
CA SER A 594 4.72 46.11 -23.59
C SER A 594 5.68 46.59 -22.50
N GLY A 595 6.65 47.43 -22.87
CA GLY A 595 7.59 48.05 -21.92
C GLY A 595 8.78 47.18 -21.50
N TRP A 596 8.97 46.01 -22.12
CA TRP A 596 10.17 45.19 -21.95
C TRP A 596 11.17 45.41 -23.08
N THR A 597 12.45 45.45 -22.74
CA THR A 597 13.57 45.50 -23.69
C THR A 597 14.61 44.46 -23.29
N PHE A 598 15.36 43.96 -24.27
CA PHE A 598 16.45 43.01 -24.03
C PHE A 598 17.77 43.66 -24.40
N ARG A 599 18.77 43.56 -23.52
CA ARG A 599 20.09 44.13 -23.74
C ARG A 599 21.18 43.21 -23.23
N THR A 600 22.39 43.34 -23.78
CA THR A 600 23.55 42.58 -23.32
C THR A 600 24.39 43.43 -22.38
N GLU A 601 24.65 42.94 -21.16
CA GLU A 601 25.58 43.54 -20.19
C GLU A 601 26.56 42.45 -19.73
N GLY A 602 27.88 42.69 -19.84
CA GLY A 602 28.89 41.72 -19.39
C GLY A 602 28.82 40.34 -20.08
N GLY A 603 28.34 40.28 -21.33
CA GLY A 603 28.16 39.02 -22.07
C GLY A 603 26.90 38.23 -21.70
N LYS A 604 26.06 38.75 -20.80
CA LYS A 604 24.75 38.18 -20.46
C LYS A 604 23.62 39.01 -21.06
N THR A 605 22.58 38.35 -21.56
CA THR A 605 21.36 39.05 -21.98
C THR A 605 20.46 39.27 -20.77
N LEU A 606 20.06 40.51 -20.54
CA LEU A 606 19.16 40.95 -19.48
C LEU A 606 17.81 41.33 -20.07
N ALA A 607 16.74 41.16 -19.29
CA ALA A 607 15.43 41.72 -19.59
C ALA A 607 15.18 42.96 -18.72
N SER A 608 15.03 44.12 -19.35
CA SER A 608 14.79 45.40 -18.67
C SER A 608 13.33 45.81 -18.80
N GLY A 609 12.70 46.16 -17.69
CA GLY A 609 11.33 46.67 -17.60
C GLY A 609 11.25 48.01 -16.86
N SER A 610 10.13 48.70 -16.99
CA SER A 610 9.78 49.86 -16.16
C SER A 610 8.76 49.48 -15.08
N GLY A 611 8.51 50.37 -14.11
CA GLY A 611 7.42 50.23 -13.15
C GLY A 611 6.02 50.08 -13.78
N THR A 612 5.85 50.32 -15.08
CA THR A 612 4.60 50.13 -15.83
C THR A 612 4.72 49.06 -16.93
N ALA A 613 5.81 48.28 -16.96
CA ALA A 613 5.96 47.21 -17.94
C ALA A 613 4.89 46.13 -17.73
N GLY A 614 4.36 45.62 -18.84
CA GLY A 614 3.42 44.50 -18.87
C GLY A 614 4.07 43.19 -18.39
N SER A 615 3.49 42.04 -18.75
CA SER A 615 4.03 40.75 -18.35
C SER A 615 5.16 40.26 -19.26
N LEU A 616 6.21 39.71 -18.67
CA LEU A 616 7.17 38.83 -19.32
C LEU A 616 6.96 37.43 -18.74
N HIS A 617 6.59 36.45 -19.56
CA HIS A 617 6.22 35.14 -19.03
C HIS A 617 6.57 33.96 -19.93
N GLN A 618 6.65 32.77 -19.32
CA GLN A 618 6.77 31.49 -20.00
C GLN A 618 5.70 30.52 -19.48
N ASN A 619 5.04 29.83 -20.42
CA ASN A 619 4.14 28.73 -20.10
C ASN A 619 4.94 27.43 -19.99
N VAL A 620 4.64 26.64 -18.96
CA VAL A 620 5.28 25.37 -18.64
C VAL A 620 4.24 24.28 -18.78
N SER A 621 4.40 23.41 -19.78
CA SER A 621 3.51 22.27 -19.99
C SER A 621 3.83 21.14 -19.02
N LEU A 622 3.01 20.99 -17.98
CA LEU A 622 3.11 19.88 -17.03
C LEU A 622 2.61 18.57 -17.65
N ALA A 623 1.58 18.61 -18.50
CA ALA A 623 1.02 17.40 -19.09
C ALA A 623 1.98 16.65 -20.03
N THR A 624 2.85 17.37 -20.76
CA THR A 624 3.70 16.76 -21.80
C THR A 624 5.16 16.65 -21.42
N ASN A 625 5.70 17.63 -20.69
CA ASN A 625 7.15 17.77 -20.51
C ASN A 625 7.58 17.58 -19.04
N PHE A 626 6.76 18.05 -18.11
CA PHE A 626 7.14 18.17 -16.70
C PHE A 626 6.15 17.48 -15.74
N GLY A 627 5.45 16.45 -16.22
CA GLY A 627 4.44 15.73 -15.41
C GLY A 627 5.07 15.02 -14.21
N TRP A 628 6.38 14.79 -14.26
CA TRP A 628 7.14 14.32 -13.11
C TRP A 628 7.05 15.28 -11.93
N ALA A 629 7.00 16.61 -12.14
CA ALA A 629 7.07 17.63 -11.07
C ALA A 629 5.75 17.81 -10.28
N MET A 630 4.67 17.11 -10.63
CA MET A 630 3.35 17.26 -9.97
C MET A 630 3.41 16.79 -8.52
N GLY A 631 2.97 17.61 -7.56
CA GLY A 631 3.19 17.42 -6.12
C GLY A 631 4.58 17.84 -5.63
N GLY A 632 5.43 18.30 -6.57
CA GLY A 632 6.70 18.99 -6.37
C GLY A 632 6.55 20.35 -5.71
N MET A 633 7.29 20.64 -4.64
CA MET A 633 7.52 22.04 -4.28
C MET A 633 8.59 22.61 -5.21
N CYS A 634 8.36 23.82 -5.73
CA CYS A 634 9.28 24.54 -6.59
C CYS A 634 9.46 25.98 -6.09
N GLU A 635 10.62 26.57 -6.40
CA GLU A 635 10.84 28.01 -6.30
C GLU A 635 10.84 28.64 -7.69
N LEU A 636 10.14 29.76 -7.84
CA LEU A 636 10.43 30.74 -8.88
C LEU A 636 11.42 31.75 -8.31
N VAL A 637 12.62 31.82 -8.87
CA VAL A 637 13.71 32.69 -8.41
C VAL A 637 14.31 33.48 -9.58
N VAL A 638 14.59 34.76 -9.35
CA VAL A 638 15.30 35.61 -10.30
C VAL A 638 16.11 36.70 -9.55
N PRO A 639 17.36 36.98 -9.95
CA PRO A 639 18.09 38.14 -9.46
C PRO A 639 17.66 39.41 -10.22
N VAL A 640 17.32 40.46 -9.49
CA VAL A 640 16.78 41.71 -10.03
C VAL A 640 17.50 42.90 -9.42
N LYS A 641 17.80 43.93 -10.22
CA LYS A 641 18.30 45.23 -9.71
C LYS A 641 17.43 46.37 -10.22
N ALA A 642 17.22 47.41 -9.41
CA ALA A 642 16.70 48.67 -9.94
C ALA A 642 17.76 49.34 -10.80
N THR A 643 17.34 50.11 -11.80
CA THR A 643 18.23 50.89 -12.67
C THR A 643 17.79 52.35 -12.72
N GLY A 644 18.75 53.25 -12.92
CA GLY A 644 18.45 54.69 -13.03
C GLY A 644 18.31 55.43 -11.70
N GLY A 645 18.74 54.85 -10.57
CA GLY A 645 18.80 55.55 -9.28
C GLY A 645 17.43 55.79 -8.62
N VAL A 646 16.41 55.06 -9.04
CA VAL A 646 15.03 55.16 -8.51
C VAL A 646 14.59 53.78 -8.03
N GLU A 647 13.93 53.73 -6.88
CA GLU A 647 13.33 52.50 -6.36
C GLU A 647 12.33 51.93 -7.38
N ALA A 648 12.33 50.63 -7.57
CA ALA A 648 11.41 49.94 -8.48
C ALA A 648 10.68 48.81 -7.76
N SER A 649 9.48 48.47 -8.22
CA SER A 649 8.73 47.31 -7.72
C SER A 649 8.40 46.34 -8.83
N ILE A 650 8.70 45.06 -8.60
CA ILE A 650 8.44 43.95 -9.52
C ILE A 650 7.51 42.93 -8.88
N ARG A 651 6.61 42.35 -9.66
CA ARG A 651 5.78 41.21 -9.26
C ARG A 651 6.33 39.92 -9.88
N LEU A 652 6.51 38.90 -9.04
CA LEU A 652 6.64 37.51 -9.47
C LEU A 652 5.29 36.82 -9.30
N GLN A 653 4.94 35.95 -10.24
CA GLN A 653 3.72 35.14 -10.16
C GLN A 653 3.90 33.76 -10.80
N VAL A 654 3.35 32.74 -10.16
CA VAL A 654 3.10 31.42 -10.76
C VAL A 654 1.60 31.12 -10.63
N HIS A 655 0.95 30.76 -11.74
CA HIS A 655 -0.46 30.35 -11.74
C HIS A 655 -0.74 29.25 -12.75
N ASP A 656 -1.80 28.48 -12.54
CA ASP A 656 -2.37 27.58 -13.53
C ASP A 656 -2.93 28.38 -14.72
N THR A 657 -2.59 28.01 -15.95
CA THR A 657 -2.98 28.79 -17.13
C THR A 657 -4.46 28.71 -17.50
N THR A 658 -5.21 27.81 -16.87
CA THR A 658 -6.61 27.52 -17.15
C THR A 658 -7.52 27.96 -16.01
N ASP A 659 -7.08 27.73 -14.77
CA ASP A 659 -7.88 27.96 -13.58
C ASP A 659 -7.01 28.39 -12.37
N ASP A 660 -6.99 29.70 -12.10
CA ASP A 660 -6.27 30.30 -10.96
C ASP A 660 -6.66 29.70 -9.60
N THR A 661 -7.81 29.02 -9.48
CA THR A 661 -8.20 28.33 -8.23
C THR A 661 -7.40 27.05 -8.00
N GLN A 662 -6.77 26.50 -9.04
CA GLN A 662 -5.85 25.36 -8.93
C GLN A 662 -4.53 25.77 -8.28
N LEU A 663 -3.95 26.86 -8.78
CA LEU A 663 -2.71 27.43 -8.29
C LEU A 663 -2.65 28.91 -8.66
N LYS A 664 -2.43 29.77 -7.67
CA LYS A 664 -2.03 31.16 -7.91
C LYS A 664 -1.23 31.69 -6.74
N ARG A 665 0.05 31.97 -6.98
CA ARG A 665 0.92 32.68 -6.04
C ARG A 665 1.51 33.89 -6.73
N GLU A 666 1.37 35.04 -6.10
CA GLU A 666 2.12 36.25 -6.46
C GLU A 666 2.74 36.91 -5.24
N LYS A 667 3.80 37.67 -5.48
CA LYS A 667 4.45 38.54 -4.51
C LYS A 667 5.09 39.74 -5.21
N VAL A 668 4.96 40.91 -4.60
CA VAL A 668 5.59 42.15 -5.05
C VAL A 668 6.86 42.37 -4.23
N PHE A 669 7.95 42.69 -4.92
CA PHE A 669 9.25 42.98 -4.33
C PHE A 669 9.64 44.41 -4.62
N THR A 670 10.00 45.15 -3.57
CA THR A 670 10.66 46.44 -3.68
C THR A 670 12.16 46.24 -3.88
N LEU A 671 12.71 46.95 -4.87
CA LEU A 671 14.10 46.94 -5.28
C LEU A 671 14.73 48.30 -4.92
N PRO A 672 15.81 48.32 -4.13
CA PRO A 672 16.43 49.55 -3.67
C PRO A 672 16.99 50.38 -4.83
N ALA A 673 16.95 51.70 -4.69
CA ALA A 673 17.43 52.66 -5.69
C ALA A 673 18.96 52.62 -5.89
N ASP A 674 19.70 51.95 -5.01
CA ASP A 674 21.17 51.87 -5.01
C ASP A 674 21.75 50.96 -6.11
N GLY A 675 20.88 50.28 -6.87
CA GLY A 675 21.27 49.38 -7.95
C GLY A 675 21.83 48.03 -7.46
N SER A 676 21.71 47.73 -6.16
CA SER A 676 22.09 46.42 -5.62
C SER A 676 21.18 45.33 -6.19
N THR A 677 21.80 44.18 -6.49
CA THR A 677 21.07 42.99 -6.93
C THR A 677 20.37 42.35 -5.74
N LYS A 678 19.05 42.16 -5.87
CA LYS A 678 18.21 41.44 -4.92
C LYS A 678 17.72 40.14 -5.55
N TRP A 679 17.75 39.05 -4.80
CA TRP A 679 17.10 37.82 -5.22
C TRP A 679 15.63 37.85 -4.82
N CYS A 680 14.73 37.77 -5.82
CA CYS A 680 13.29 37.69 -5.59
C CYS A 680 12.85 36.23 -5.73
N ARG A 681 12.07 35.73 -4.74
CA ARG A 681 11.66 34.31 -4.69
C ARG A 681 10.22 34.12 -4.25
N ILE A 682 9.51 33.19 -4.91
CA ILE A 682 8.25 32.64 -4.39
C ILE A 682 8.28 31.12 -4.47
N PHE A 683 7.63 30.46 -3.51
CA PHE A 683 7.49 29.01 -3.48
C PHE A 683 6.07 28.60 -3.80
N VAL A 684 5.94 27.52 -4.55
CA VAL A 684 4.66 26.92 -4.92
C VAL A 684 4.77 25.40 -4.90
N THR A 685 3.68 24.71 -4.63
CA THR A 685 3.58 23.26 -4.89
C THR A 685 2.79 23.05 -6.17
N MET A 686 3.37 22.32 -7.13
CA MET A 686 2.67 21.98 -8.38
C MET A 686 1.47 21.08 -8.04
N PRO A 687 0.23 21.44 -8.43
CA PRO A 687 -0.95 20.64 -8.08
C PRO A 687 -0.86 19.22 -8.62
N ALA A 688 -1.12 18.21 -7.80
CA ALA A 688 -1.11 16.80 -8.21
C ALA A 688 -2.51 16.21 -8.50
N GLU A 689 -3.54 17.06 -8.55
CA GLU A 689 -4.92 16.60 -8.68
C GLU A 689 -5.15 15.91 -10.03
N LEU A 690 -5.64 14.67 -9.97
CA LEU A 690 -6.04 13.90 -11.14
C LEU A 690 -7.47 14.26 -11.55
N LYS A 691 -7.74 14.20 -12.85
CA LYS A 691 -9.10 14.23 -13.38
C LYS A 691 -9.90 13.06 -12.80
N GLY A 692 -11.23 13.22 -12.69
CA GLY A 692 -12.10 12.20 -12.12
C GLY A 692 -12.09 10.83 -12.84
N ASP A 693 -11.60 10.79 -14.08
CA ASP A 693 -11.40 9.57 -14.87
C ASP A 693 -10.00 8.94 -14.72
N GLY A 694 -9.10 9.60 -13.98
CA GLY A 694 -7.71 9.18 -13.77
C GLY A 694 -6.80 9.28 -15.00
N THR A 695 -7.25 9.85 -16.12
CA THR A 695 -6.49 9.83 -17.39
C THR A 695 -5.38 10.88 -17.46
N GLY A 696 -5.32 11.79 -16.49
CA GLY A 696 -4.29 12.81 -16.38
C GLY A 696 -4.57 13.81 -15.27
N PHE A 697 -3.74 14.84 -15.18
CA PHE A 697 -3.89 15.90 -14.18
C PHE A 697 -4.89 16.98 -14.60
N VAL A 698 -5.51 17.62 -13.60
CA VAL A 698 -6.38 18.80 -13.79
C VAL A 698 -5.54 19.98 -14.28
N THR A 699 -4.48 20.33 -13.54
CA THR A 699 -3.48 21.30 -13.98
C THR A 699 -2.61 20.69 -15.07
N THR A 700 -2.74 21.19 -16.29
CA THR A 700 -1.95 20.73 -17.45
C THR A 700 -0.80 21.66 -17.80
N SER A 701 -0.86 22.91 -17.36
CA SER A 701 0.14 23.93 -17.62
C SER A 701 0.11 25.02 -16.55
N VAL A 702 1.29 25.54 -16.21
CA VAL A 702 1.46 26.71 -15.32
C VAL A 702 2.24 27.80 -16.02
N ARG A 703 2.13 29.05 -15.55
CA ARG A 703 2.83 30.20 -16.11
C ARG A 703 3.66 30.89 -15.05
N ALA A 704 4.96 31.03 -15.32
CA ALA A 704 5.85 31.90 -14.54
C ALA A 704 5.86 33.30 -15.18
N THR A 705 5.51 34.33 -14.40
CA THR A 705 5.34 35.71 -14.86
C THR A 705 6.16 36.69 -14.04
N PHE A 706 6.76 37.66 -14.74
CA PHE A 706 7.37 38.86 -14.18
C PHE A 706 6.62 40.09 -14.71
N ALA A 707 6.34 41.08 -13.85
CA ALA A 707 5.67 42.32 -14.28
C ALA A 707 6.13 43.52 -13.45
N GLY A 708 6.19 44.70 -14.08
CA GLY A 708 6.39 45.97 -13.37
C GLY A 708 5.15 46.34 -12.54
N VAL A 709 5.36 46.93 -11.37
CA VAL A 709 4.26 47.40 -10.50
C VAL A 709 4.29 48.91 -10.30
N SER A 710 5.46 49.46 -9.96
CA SER A 710 5.66 50.89 -9.74
C SER A 710 7.15 51.25 -9.76
N GLY A 711 7.46 52.55 -9.76
CA GLY A 711 8.82 53.05 -9.61
C GLY A 711 9.62 53.14 -10.92
N GLY A 712 10.96 53.09 -10.78
CA GLY A 712 11.93 53.24 -11.86
C GLY A 712 12.01 52.06 -12.82
N THR A 713 13.09 52.01 -13.59
CA THR A 713 13.42 50.84 -14.42
C THR A 713 14.10 49.76 -13.59
N PHE A 714 14.06 48.51 -14.04
CA PHE A 714 14.73 47.39 -13.39
C PHE A 714 15.22 46.38 -14.42
N ASP A 715 16.24 45.59 -14.04
CA ASP A 715 16.80 44.52 -14.88
C ASP A 715 16.66 43.17 -14.19
N LEU A 716 16.23 42.16 -14.94
CA LEU A 716 16.43 40.74 -14.61
C LEU A 716 17.86 40.36 -15.02
N MET A 717 18.72 40.13 -14.02
CA MET A 717 20.19 40.12 -14.16
C MET A 717 20.79 38.80 -14.65
N ASP A 718 20.07 37.70 -14.47
CA ASP A 718 20.54 36.35 -14.79
C ASP A 718 19.36 35.46 -15.18
N GLU A 719 19.65 34.19 -15.42
CA GLU A 719 18.69 33.13 -15.72
C GLU A 719 17.60 33.02 -14.62
N PRO A 720 16.32 33.37 -14.88
CA PRO A 720 15.23 32.96 -14.00
C PRO A 720 15.12 31.45 -13.96
N HIS A 721 14.70 30.92 -12.81
CA HIS A 721 14.49 29.49 -12.61
C HIS A 721 13.10 29.23 -12.02
N LEU A 722 12.41 28.19 -12.50
CA LEU A 722 11.30 27.56 -11.81
C LEU A 722 11.72 26.12 -11.50
N ARG A 723 12.23 25.86 -10.30
CA ARG A 723 12.97 24.62 -10.02
C ARG A 723 12.57 23.96 -8.70
N PRO A 724 12.67 22.62 -8.57
CA PRO A 724 12.27 21.90 -7.35
C PRO A 724 13.09 22.28 -6.12
N VAL A 725 12.47 22.43 -4.93
CA VAL A 725 13.11 22.78 -3.64
C VAL A 725 12.90 21.77 -2.52
#